data_AF-A0A816R9G6-F1
#
_entry.id   AF-A0A816R9G6-F1
#
_cell.length_a   1.000
_cell.length_b   1.000
_cell.length_c   1.000
_cell.angle_alpha   90.00
_cell.angle_beta   90.00
_cell.angle_gamma   90.00
#
_symmetry.space_group_name_H-M   'P 1'
#
loop_
_entity.id
_entity.type
_entity.pdbx_description
1 polymer ?
#
loop_
_entity_poly.entity_id
_entity_poly.type
_entity_poly.pdbx_seq_one_letter_code
_entity_poly.pdbx_strand_id
1 'polypeptide(L)'
;MGSNSVADMIQASSKVHFSGFHVNGHVNGLEQKAVSKETISASGEIQRQPFVIGVAGGAASGKTTVCDMIIQQLHDQRLVLINQDSFYHSLTEEELARVHEYNFDHPDAFDTDHLLSCMEKLRQGEAVDIPKYDCKIYKSSVFRRVNPTDVIILEGILLFHDPRVRRLMNMKIFVCTDSDVRLERRIRRDTVENGRDIGTVLDQYSKFVKPAFDDFILPTKKYADIIIPRGGNNHVAVDLIVQHICTKLGQHDLCKIYPNLYVIHSTFQIRGMHTLIRDAQTTKHDFVFYSDRLIRLVVEHGLGHLPFTEKQVITPTGCVYSGVDFCKRLCGVSVIRSGESMENALRACCKGIKIGKILIHREGDNGQQLIYEKLPNDISERHVLLLDPILGTGNSAVEAINLLISKGVPEGNIVFLNLISAPQGVHVVCEKFPRIKIVTSEIDNGLNEEFRVIPGMGELWMHSPSYPLQAYNCYPNYQMNHLELCWFSHLNAFKFLGTVLTKSLLQLQKATMSAFVGKYADELIKTAKYIATPGKGILAADESTGTIGKRFSSINVENIESNRQALRELLFTSPGALPCLSGVILFEETLYQKTSDGKPFVEFLQENGVIPGIKVDKGVVDLAGTNGETTTQGLDSLGARCQEYYKAGARFAKWRAVLKIGATEPSELSIQENAKGLARYAIICQENGLVPIVEPEVLTDGSHDIKKCAAVTETVLSAVYKALNDHHVLLEGTLLKPNMVTPGSDSAKVAPEVIAEYTVNALRRTVPPAVPGIVFLSGGQSEEEATQNLNAMNKLDLLKPWTLTFSFGRALQQSTLKAWGGKKENVAKAQATFLVRCKANSDATLGKYIAGASGDSAASESLFVKGYSY
;
A
#
# COMPACT_ATOMS: atom_id res chain seq x y z
N MET A 1 -37.03 40.61 46.27
CA MET A 1 -35.98 41.47 46.86
C MET A 1 -34.73 40.60 46.98
N GLY A 2 -33.59 40.84 46.36
CA GLY A 2 -33.15 41.86 45.41
C GLY A 2 -32.02 41.27 44.56
N SER A 3 -31.90 41.79 43.35
CA SER A 3 -30.83 41.56 42.38
C SER A 3 -29.51 42.21 42.80
N ASN A 4 -28.41 41.79 42.15
CA ASN A 4 -27.31 42.61 41.56
C ASN A 4 -26.06 41.70 41.44
N SER A 5 -25.64 41.23 40.26
CA SER A 5 -24.97 41.90 39.13
C SER A 5 -23.49 42.23 39.36
N VAL A 6 -22.67 41.58 38.52
CA VAL A 6 -21.40 42.03 37.91
C VAL A 6 -21.04 43.49 38.20
N ALA A 7 -19.94 43.70 38.92
CA ALA A 7 -18.97 44.79 38.75
C ALA A 7 -18.27 45.06 40.09
N ASP A 8 -17.14 44.37 40.31
CA ASP A 8 -16.05 44.98 41.07
C ASP A 8 -14.74 44.78 40.28
N MET A 9 -14.41 45.86 39.56
CA MET A 9 -13.07 46.48 39.45
C MET A 9 -11.96 45.68 38.73
N ILE A 10 -11.67 45.86 37.43
CA ILE A 10 -11.06 47.00 36.68
C ILE A 10 -9.51 47.05 36.73
N GLN A 11 -8.90 46.91 35.52
CA GLN A 11 -7.60 47.44 35.00
C GLN A 11 -6.26 46.94 35.58
N ALA A 12 -5.14 46.82 34.85
CA ALA A 12 -4.77 47.06 33.45
C ALA A 12 -3.40 46.40 33.10
N SER A 13 -3.20 46.12 31.81
CA SER A 13 -1.96 46.13 30.99
C SER A 13 -0.65 45.51 31.52
N SER A 14 -0.07 44.54 30.81
CA SER A 14 0.80 44.75 29.62
C SER A 14 1.37 43.44 29.06
N LYS A 15 1.50 43.38 27.74
CA LYS A 15 2.12 42.31 26.92
C LYS A 15 3.61 42.11 27.24
N VAL A 16 4.16 40.92 26.98
CA VAL A 16 5.21 40.63 25.96
C VAL A 16 5.57 39.12 25.98
N HIS A 17 5.95 38.63 24.80
CA HIS A 17 6.25 37.29 24.31
C HIS A 17 7.44 36.51 24.93
N PHE A 18 7.38 35.20 24.69
CA PHE A 18 8.44 34.21 24.36
C PHE A 18 9.24 33.46 25.44
N SER A 19 9.24 32.14 25.22
CA SER A 19 10.31 31.14 25.44
C SER A 19 10.39 30.38 26.78
N GLY A 20 10.55 29.05 26.66
CA GLY A 20 11.57 28.33 27.42
C GLY A 20 11.11 27.47 28.60
N PHE A 21 11.09 26.16 28.34
CA PHE A 21 11.66 25.08 29.17
C PHE A 21 11.28 24.86 30.65
N HIS A 22 11.07 23.57 30.93
CA HIS A 22 11.33 22.83 32.18
C HIS A 22 10.36 22.95 33.38
N VAL A 23 9.40 22.01 33.37
CA VAL A 23 9.17 20.93 34.37
C VAL A 23 9.89 21.05 35.72
N ASN A 24 9.11 21.16 36.80
CA ASN A 24 9.12 20.20 37.93
C ASN A 24 7.95 20.46 38.91
N GLY A 25 7.32 19.38 39.40
CA GLY A 25 6.66 19.37 40.71
C GLY A 25 5.16 19.08 40.78
N HIS A 26 4.81 17.79 40.67
CA HIS A 26 3.74 17.08 41.39
C HIS A 26 2.32 17.65 41.52
N VAL A 27 1.35 16.97 40.88
CA VAL A 27 0.14 16.43 41.55
C VAL A 27 -0.22 15.07 40.94
N ASN A 28 -0.49 14.10 41.80
CA ASN A 28 -0.90 12.72 41.51
C ASN A 28 -2.31 12.62 40.90
N GLY A 29 -2.50 11.56 40.10
CA GLY A 29 -3.70 10.73 40.15
C GLY A 29 -4.53 10.63 38.86
N LEU A 30 -4.32 9.56 38.08
CA LEU A 30 -5.34 8.57 37.68
C LEU A 30 -4.71 7.50 36.77
N GLU A 31 -5.02 6.24 37.07
CA GLU A 31 -4.33 5.01 36.66
C GLU A 31 -4.46 4.63 35.17
N GLN A 32 -3.33 4.25 34.55
CA GLN A 32 -3.28 3.50 33.28
C GLN A 32 -2.88 2.04 33.52
N LYS A 33 -3.59 1.13 32.84
CA LYS A 33 -3.37 -0.33 32.85
C LYS A 33 -1.96 -0.70 32.37
N ALA A 34 -1.36 -1.66 33.06
CA ALA A 34 0.04 -2.07 33.03
C ALA A 34 0.56 -2.57 31.67
N VAL A 35 1.74 -2.05 31.30
CA VAL A 35 2.69 -2.61 30.34
C VAL A 35 3.49 -3.75 31.02
N SER A 36 3.83 -4.79 30.26
CA SER A 36 4.58 -5.98 30.70
C SER A 36 5.90 -5.64 31.40
N LYS A 37 6.09 -6.16 32.63
CA LYS A 37 7.32 -6.03 33.43
C LYS A 37 8.46 -6.89 32.88
N GLU A 38 9.61 -6.27 32.66
CA GLU A 38 10.90 -6.93 32.46
C GLU A 38 11.42 -7.49 33.80
N THR A 39 12.01 -8.69 33.80
CA THR A 39 12.55 -9.34 35.01
C THR A 39 14.05 -9.50 34.86
N ILE A 40 14.83 -8.93 35.80
CA ILE A 40 16.30 -8.94 35.80
C ILE A 40 16.78 -10.19 36.56
N SER A 41 17.64 -11.00 35.95
CA SER A 41 18.35 -12.10 36.63
C SER A 41 19.69 -11.61 37.21
N ALA A 42 20.20 -12.34 38.20
CA ALA A 42 21.35 -11.95 39.03
C ALA A 42 22.71 -11.84 38.31
N SER A 43 22.78 -12.09 37.00
CA SER A 43 24.02 -12.02 36.19
C SER A 43 24.11 -10.79 35.28
N GLY A 44 23.15 -9.87 35.29
CA GLY A 44 23.22 -8.64 34.49
C GLY A 44 22.99 -8.82 32.98
N GLU A 45 22.67 -10.04 32.52
CA GLU A 45 22.20 -10.28 31.15
C GLU A 45 20.69 -10.01 31.05
N ILE A 46 20.30 -9.13 30.11
CA ILE A 46 18.89 -8.89 29.77
C ILE A 46 18.37 -10.13 29.04
N GLN A 47 17.73 -11.06 29.75
CA GLN A 47 17.07 -12.21 29.12
C GLN A 47 15.78 -11.75 28.42
N ARG A 48 15.84 -11.54 27.10
CA ARG A 48 14.65 -11.30 26.26
C ARG A 48 13.86 -12.60 26.14
N GLN A 49 12.60 -12.58 26.59
CA GLN A 49 11.69 -13.71 26.39
C GLN A 49 11.22 -13.78 24.93
N PRO A 50 11.02 -15.00 24.39
CA PRO A 50 10.53 -15.19 23.03
C PRO A 50 9.09 -14.71 22.87
N PHE A 51 8.78 -14.16 21.70
CA PHE A 51 7.43 -13.79 21.29
C PHE A 51 6.69 -15.03 20.74
N VAL A 52 5.71 -15.52 21.50
CA VAL A 52 4.99 -16.76 21.19
C VAL A 52 3.67 -16.46 20.48
N ILE A 53 3.50 -17.03 19.29
CA ILE A 53 2.31 -16.92 18.44
C ILE A 53 1.59 -18.27 18.44
N GLY A 54 0.36 -18.32 18.92
CA GLY A 54 -0.49 -19.52 18.82
C GLY A 54 -1.40 -19.45 17.60
N VAL A 55 -1.37 -20.48 16.74
CA VAL A 55 -2.22 -20.59 15.55
C VAL A 55 -3.14 -21.80 15.69
N ALA A 56 -4.42 -21.54 15.96
CA ALA A 56 -5.45 -22.56 16.15
C ALA A 56 -6.50 -22.56 15.03
N GLY A 57 -7.31 -23.62 14.96
CA GLY A 57 -8.37 -23.78 13.97
C GLY A 57 -8.57 -25.23 13.55
N GLY A 58 -9.72 -25.54 12.96
CA GLY A 58 -10.07 -26.92 12.68
C GLY A 58 -9.16 -27.62 11.66
N ALA A 59 -9.21 -28.95 11.62
CA ALA A 59 -8.47 -29.74 10.63
C ALA A 59 -8.77 -29.26 9.19
N ALA A 60 -7.74 -29.18 8.34
CA ALA A 60 -7.80 -28.68 6.96
C ALA A 60 -8.26 -27.21 6.77
N SER A 61 -8.25 -26.38 7.83
CA SER A 61 -8.61 -24.96 7.72
C SER A 61 -7.56 -24.09 7.00
N GLY A 62 -6.31 -24.55 6.89
CA GLY A 62 -5.20 -23.82 6.27
C GLY A 62 -4.23 -23.17 7.26
N LYS A 63 -4.17 -23.66 8.51
CA LYS A 63 -3.23 -23.20 9.56
C LYS A 63 -1.76 -23.27 9.10
N THR A 64 -1.34 -24.42 8.60
CA THR A 64 0.04 -24.66 8.14
C THR A 64 0.41 -23.67 7.04
N THR A 65 -0.49 -23.45 6.08
CA THR A 65 -0.31 -22.45 5.01
C THR A 65 -0.14 -21.04 5.56
N VAL A 66 -0.94 -20.63 6.54
CA VAL A 66 -0.79 -19.32 7.20
C VAL A 66 0.56 -19.23 7.93
N CYS A 67 0.97 -20.27 8.64
CA CYS A 67 2.27 -20.32 9.33
C CYS A 67 3.42 -20.20 8.32
N ASP A 68 3.39 -20.97 7.24
CA ASP A 68 4.41 -20.95 6.19
C ASP A 68 4.54 -19.56 5.55
N MET A 69 3.42 -18.88 5.30
CA MET A 69 3.43 -17.52 4.76
C MET A 69 4.03 -16.51 5.75
N ILE A 70 3.67 -16.60 7.04
CA ILE A 70 4.26 -15.76 8.10
C ILE A 70 5.78 -16.00 8.16
N ILE A 71 6.21 -17.26 8.11
CA ILE A 71 7.62 -17.65 8.14
C ILE A 71 8.38 -17.11 6.93
N GLN A 72 7.80 -17.20 5.73
CA GLN A 72 8.40 -16.71 4.49
C GLN A 72 8.60 -15.20 4.49
N GLN A 73 7.64 -14.44 5.01
CA GLN A 73 7.67 -12.98 5.00
C GLN A 73 8.43 -12.35 6.18
N LEU A 74 8.62 -13.07 7.29
CA LEU A 74 9.40 -12.54 8.41
C LEU A 74 10.91 -12.56 8.17
N HIS A 75 11.39 -13.19 7.09
CA HIS A 75 12.77 -13.16 6.56
C HIS A 75 13.92 -13.49 7.54
N ASP A 76 13.64 -13.72 8.82
CA ASP A 76 14.62 -13.80 9.91
C ASP A 76 14.92 -15.25 10.33
N GLN A 77 16.14 -15.47 10.82
CA GLN A 77 16.67 -16.77 11.24
C GLN A 77 16.19 -17.19 12.63
N ARG A 78 15.41 -16.35 13.32
CA ARG A 78 15.01 -16.51 14.73
C ARG A 78 13.56 -16.91 14.95
N LEU A 79 13.00 -17.72 14.06
CA LEU A 79 11.63 -18.23 14.17
C LEU A 79 11.62 -19.75 14.14
N VAL A 80 10.97 -20.37 15.13
CA VAL A 80 10.72 -21.82 15.13
C VAL A 80 9.22 -22.13 15.10
N LEU A 81 8.85 -23.10 14.27
CA LEU A 81 7.51 -23.69 14.24
C LEU A 81 7.49 -24.97 15.08
N ILE A 82 6.59 -25.01 16.06
CA ILE A 82 6.30 -26.16 16.91
C ILE A 82 4.86 -26.59 16.62
N ASN A 83 4.66 -27.86 16.30
CA ASN A 83 3.33 -28.40 16.00
C ASN A 83 2.80 -29.17 17.21
N GLN A 84 1.53 -28.97 17.56
CA GLN A 84 0.83 -29.67 18.65
C GLN A 84 0.79 -31.19 18.41
N ASP A 85 0.73 -31.63 17.15
CA ASP A 85 0.70 -33.04 16.75
C ASP A 85 1.96 -33.80 17.20
N SER A 86 3.06 -33.12 17.50
CA SER A 86 4.25 -33.75 18.09
C SER A 86 3.98 -34.35 19.48
N PHE A 87 2.94 -33.89 20.18
CA PHE A 87 2.67 -34.20 21.57
C PHE A 87 1.47 -35.15 21.76
N TYR A 88 1.12 -35.97 20.75
CA TYR A 88 0.16 -37.05 20.97
C TYR A 88 0.68 -38.09 21.97
N HIS A 89 -0.21 -38.64 22.79
CA HIS A 89 0.11 -39.84 23.56
C HIS A 89 0.38 -41.03 22.63
N SER A 90 1.35 -41.86 23.00
CA SER A 90 1.60 -43.12 22.29
C SER A 90 0.51 -44.13 22.64
N LEU A 91 -0.06 -44.79 21.64
CA LEU A 91 -1.14 -45.75 21.87
C LEU A 91 -0.62 -47.03 22.53
N THR A 92 -1.39 -47.57 23.46
CA THR A 92 -1.20 -48.92 24.02
C THR A 92 -1.51 -49.99 22.98
N GLU A 93 -1.08 -51.23 23.21
CA GLU A 93 -1.36 -52.34 22.28
C GLU A 93 -2.87 -52.61 22.12
N GLU A 94 -3.66 -52.36 23.17
CA GLU A 94 -5.13 -52.50 23.15
C GLU A 94 -5.81 -51.40 22.33
N GLU A 95 -5.33 -50.16 22.43
CA GLU A 95 -5.84 -49.02 21.65
C GLU A 95 -5.40 -49.10 20.18
N LEU A 96 -4.19 -49.60 19.92
CA LEU A 96 -3.70 -49.85 18.56
C LEU A 96 -4.58 -50.87 17.84
N ALA A 97 -5.06 -51.90 18.55
CA ALA A 97 -6.02 -52.87 18.01
C ALA A 97 -7.39 -52.26 17.66
N ARG A 98 -7.74 -51.09 18.24
CA ARG A 98 -8.99 -50.36 17.97
C ARG A 98 -8.73 -48.94 17.47
N VAL A 99 -7.66 -48.72 16.73
CA VAL A 99 -7.22 -47.37 16.31
C VAL A 99 -8.30 -46.61 15.50
N HIS A 100 -9.16 -47.33 14.79
CA HIS A 100 -10.28 -46.75 14.03
C HIS A 100 -11.38 -46.14 14.91
N GLU A 101 -11.38 -46.45 16.21
CA GLU A 101 -12.32 -45.92 17.21
C GLU A 101 -11.70 -44.83 18.09
N TYR A 102 -10.40 -44.57 17.96
CA TYR A 102 -9.68 -43.59 18.77
C TYR A 102 -9.86 -42.16 18.22
N ASN A 103 -10.23 -41.21 19.08
CA ASN A 103 -10.47 -39.82 18.69
C ASN A 103 -9.23 -38.94 18.90
N PHE A 104 -8.46 -38.76 17.83
CA PHE A 104 -7.28 -37.87 17.82
C PHE A 104 -7.63 -36.37 17.91
N ASP A 105 -8.87 -35.98 17.66
CA ASP A 105 -9.32 -34.59 17.76
C ASP A 105 -9.88 -34.26 19.17
N HIS A 106 -9.71 -35.14 20.17
CA HIS A 106 -10.10 -34.92 21.56
C HIS A 106 -8.95 -34.33 22.41
N PRO A 107 -9.21 -33.44 23.39
CA PRO A 107 -8.17 -32.88 24.28
C PRO A 107 -7.29 -33.94 24.97
N ASP A 108 -7.88 -35.05 25.40
CA ASP A 108 -7.18 -36.15 26.09
C ASP A 108 -6.18 -36.90 25.21
N ALA A 109 -6.18 -36.68 23.89
CA ALA A 109 -5.21 -37.29 22.99
C ALA A 109 -3.81 -36.65 23.10
N PHE A 110 -3.70 -35.46 23.71
CA PHE A 110 -2.47 -34.65 23.74
C PHE A 110 -1.84 -34.57 25.13
N ASP A 111 -0.54 -34.83 25.20
CA ASP A 111 0.30 -34.60 26.37
C ASP A 111 0.60 -33.10 26.53
N THR A 112 -0.39 -32.39 27.08
CA THR A 112 -0.32 -30.94 27.27
C THR A 112 0.73 -30.55 28.31
N ASP A 113 1.00 -31.40 29.30
CA ASP A 113 1.99 -31.12 30.34
C ASP A 113 3.42 -31.18 29.78
N HIS A 114 3.71 -32.12 28.87
CA HIS A 114 4.98 -32.16 28.15
C HIS A 114 5.14 -30.94 27.23
N LEU A 115 4.10 -30.53 26.51
CA LEU A 115 4.12 -29.30 25.70
C LEU A 115 4.44 -28.06 26.56
N LEU A 116 3.77 -27.91 27.71
CA LEU A 116 4.02 -26.80 28.64
C LEU A 116 5.46 -26.80 29.16
N SER A 117 5.99 -27.97 29.54
CA SER A 117 7.38 -28.12 29.99
C SER A 117 8.39 -27.69 28.92
N CYS A 118 8.19 -28.09 27.67
CA CYS A 118 9.04 -27.68 26.55
C CYS A 118 8.97 -26.18 26.27
N MET A 119 7.76 -25.60 26.29
CA MET A 119 7.58 -24.16 26.05
C MET A 119 8.20 -23.31 27.17
N GLU A 120 8.12 -23.75 28.42
CA GLU A 120 8.69 -23.00 29.55
C GLU A 120 10.22 -23.01 29.49
N LYS A 121 10.85 -24.14 29.16
CA LYS A 121 12.30 -24.22 28.93
C LYS A 121 12.75 -23.31 27.78
N LEU A 122 12.01 -23.29 26.66
CA LEU A 122 12.32 -22.38 25.55
C LEU A 122 12.19 -20.90 25.96
N ARG A 123 11.22 -20.56 26.81
CA ARG A 123 11.08 -19.20 27.35
C ARG A 123 12.22 -18.79 28.29
N GLN A 124 12.86 -19.77 28.93
CA GLN A 124 14.02 -19.58 29.80
C GLN A 124 15.36 -19.57 29.03
N GLY A 125 15.32 -19.72 27.70
CA GLY A 125 16.54 -19.76 26.88
C GLY A 125 17.24 -21.12 26.88
N GLU A 126 16.53 -22.20 27.22
CA GLU A 126 17.07 -23.56 27.16
C GLU A 126 16.61 -24.28 25.89
N ALA A 127 17.52 -25.02 25.24
CA ALA A 127 17.18 -25.86 24.11
C ALA A 127 16.44 -27.13 24.54
N VAL A 128 15.42 -27.53 23.78
CA VAL A 128 14.52 -28.64 24.10
C VAL A 128 14.48 -29.69 22.99
N ASP A 129 14.23 -30.94 23.36
CA ASP A 129 14.06 -32.04 22.41
C ASP A 129 12.57 -32.30 22.20
N ILE A 130 12.06 -31.87 21.05
CA ILE A 130 10.65 -32.04 20.71
C ILE A 130 10.44 -33.41 20.05
N PRO A 131 9.53 -34.25 20.55
CA PRO A 131 9.23 -35.53 19.93
C PRO A 131 8.64 -35.35 18.52
N LYS A 132 8.95 -36.27 17.62
CA LYS A 132 8.28 -36.42 16.33
C LYS A 132 7.35 -37.63 16.40
N TYR A 133 6.05 -37.38 16.39
CA TYR A 133 5.03 -38.43 16.38
C TYR A 133 4.94 -39.06 14.98
N ASP A 134 5.04 -40.38 14.89
CA ASP A 134 4.84 -41.12 13.63
C ASP A 134 3.40 -41.62 13.54
N CYS A 135 2.59 -40.99 12.68
CA CYS A 135 1.19 -41.36 12.46
C CYS A 135 0.99 -42.75 11.82
N LYS A 136 2.05 -43.43 11.35
CA LYS A 136 1.96 -44.81 10.82
C LYS A 136 2.10 -45.85 11.93
N ILE A 137 2.93 -45.57 12.93
CA ILE A 137 3.26 -46.50 14.02
C ILE A 137 2.59 -46.06 15.35
N TYR A 138 1.98 -44.86 15.36
CA TYR A 138 1.28 -44.24 16.49
C TYR A 138 2.14 -44.11 17.76
N LYS A 139 3.44 -43.88 17.57
CA LYS A 139 4.46 -43.76 18.61
C LYS A 139 5.42 -42.61 18.32
N SER A 140 5.97 -42.02 19.38
CA SER A 140 7.05 -41.03 19.31
C SER A 140 8.40 -41.74 19.43
N SER A 141 9.24 -41.66 18.40
CA SER A 141 10.51 -42.42 18.33
C SER A 141 11.75 -41.57 18.05
N VAL A 142 11.60 -40.40 17.42
CA VAL A 142 12.71 -39.51 17.04
C VAL A 142 12.50 -38.15 17.67
N PHE A 143 13.56 -37.56 18.22
CA PHE A 143 13.53 -36.22 18.81
C PHE A 143 14.20 -35.20 17.90
N ARG A 144 13.59 -34.02 17.78
CA ARG A 144 14.15 -32.85 17.10
C ARG A 144 14.60 -31.84 18.15
N ARG A 145 15.90 -31.60 18.24
CA ARG A 145 16.46 -30.52 19.06
C ARG A 145 16.00 -29.16 18.52
N VAL A 146 15.45 -28.33 19.38
CA VAL A 146 15.02 -26.96 19.09
C VAL A 146 15.76 -26.01 20.03
N ASN A 147 16.50 -25.08 19.43
CA ASN A 147 17.21 -24.03 20.16
C ASN A 147 16.26 -22.87 20.48
N PRO A 148 16.55 -22.08 21.53
CA PRO A 148 15.81 -20.86 21.82
C PRO A 148 15.85 -19.88 20.66
N THR A 149 14.72 -19.23 20.38
CA THR A 149 14.56 -18.28 19.26
C THR A 149 13.75 -17.07 19.71
N ASP A 150 13.83 -15.94 19.01
CA ASP A 150 13.09 -14.72 19.38
C ASP A 150 11.58 -14.85 19.12
N VAL A 151 11.17 -15.67 18.14
CA VAL A 151 9.77 -15.93 17.81
C VAL A 151 9.52 -17.43 17.82
N ILE A 152 8.42 -17.84 18.47
CA ILE A 152 7.95 -19.23 18.45
C ILE A 152 6.53 -19.25 17.90
N ILE A 153 6.31 -19.93 16.77
CA ILE A 153 4.97 -20.24 16.28
C ILE A 153 4.57 -21.60 16.80
N LEU A 154 3.48 -21.66 17.54
CA LEU A 154 2.85 -22.89 18.01
C LEU A 154 1.57 -23.13 17.18
N GLU A 155 1.55 -24.18 16.38
CA GLU A 155 0.42 -24.55 15.50
C GLU A 155 -0.31 -25.79 16.02
N GLY A 156 -1.65 -25.79 16.06
CA GLY A 156 -2.41 -26.98 16.44
C GLY A 156 -3.92 -26.81 16.34
N ILE A 157 -4.67 -27.91 16.44
CA ILE A 157 -6.14 -27.86 16.37
C ILE A 157 -6.79 -27.42 17.69
N LEU A 158 -6.15 -27.69 18.83
CA LEU A 158 -6.72 -27.53 20.18
C LEU A 158 -5.88 -26.62 21.10
N LEU A 159 -4.97 -25.84 20.54
CA LEU A 159 -4.08 -24.96 21.32
C LEU A 159 -4.78 -23.99 22.26
N PHE A 160 -6.00 -23.54 21.91
CA PHE A 160 -6.76 -22.59 22.70
C PHE A 160 -7.71 -23.24 23.71
N HIS A 161 -7.74 -24.58 23.79
CA HIS A 161 -8.56 -25.31 24.75
C HIS A 161 -8.03 -25.12 26.18
N ASP A 162 -6.77 -25.47 26.44
CA ASP A 162 -6.17 -25.36 27.78
C ASP A 162 -5.81 -23.89 28.12
N PRO A 163 -6.32 -23.33 29.24
CA PRO A 163 -5.96 -21.98 29.70
C PRO A 163 -4.47 -21.77 29.97
N ARG A 164 -3.74 -22.80 30.40
CA ARG A 164 -2.30 -22.75 30.70
C ARG A 164 -1.49 -22.47 29.45
N VAL A 165 -1.79 -23.17 28.35
CA VAL A 165 -1.14 -22.97 27.05
C VAL A 165 -1.44 -21.58 26.49
N ARG A 166 -2.69 -21.11 26.62
CA ARG A 166 -3.11 -19.76 26.17
C ARG A 166 -2.35 -18.62 26.85
N ARG A 167 -1.96 -18.79 28.12
CA ARG A 167 -1.21 -17.78 28.88
C ARG A 167 0.24 -17.65 28.43
N LEU A 168 0.79 -18.65 27.75
CA LEU A 168 2.14 -18.59 27.19
C LEU A 168 2.22 -17.76 25.90
N MET A 169 1.09 -17.59 25.20
CA MET A 169 1.04 -16.91 23.90
C MET A 169 0.89 -15.41 24.05
N ASN A 170 1.75 -14.67 23.36
CA ASN A 170 1.64 -13.22 23.20
C ASN A 170 0.56 -12.84 22.17
N MET A 171 0.31 -13.71 21.20
CA MET A 171 -0.67 -13.49 20.12
C MET A 171 -1.39 -14.78 19.77
N LYS A 172 -2.73 -14.74 19.69
CA LYS A 172 -3.60 -15.89 19.42
C LYS A 172 -4.35 -15.69 18.11
N ILE A 173 -4.00 -16.46 17.09
CA ILE A 173 -4.58 -16.42 15.75
C ILE A 173 -5.50 -17.64 15.56
N PHE A 174 -6.74 -17.42 15.14
CA PHE A 174 -7.66 -18.49 14.78
C PHE A 174 -7.97 -18.49 13.29
N VAL A 175 -7.65 -19.58 12.60
CA VAL A 175 -7.93 -19.76 11.17
C VAL A 175 -9.34 -20.31 10.98
N CYS A 176 -10.23 -19.45 10.50
CA CYS A 176 -11.66 -19.74 10.32
C CYS A 176 -11.96 -20.02 8.85
N THR A 177 -12.23 -21.29 8.55
CA THR A 177 -12.60 -21.76 7.21
C THR A 177 -13.85 -22.62 7.34
N ASP A 178 -14.77 -22.46 6.39
CA ASP A 178 -16.07 -23.13 6.40
C ASP A 178 -15.91 -24.66 6.38
N SER A 179 -16.87 -25.37 6.99
CA SER A 179 -16.79 -26.81 7.24
C SER A 179 -16.79 -27.64 5.96
N ASP A 180 -17.48 -27.18 4.92
CA ASP A 180 -17.54 -27.78 3.58
C ASP A 180 -16.21 -27.65 2.85
N VAL A 181 -15.59 -26.47 2.85
CA VAL A 181 -14.25 -26.23 2.27
C VAL A 181 -13.20 -27.08 2.98
N ARG A 182 -13.29 -27.19 4.31
CA ARG A 182 -12.40 -28.05 5.09
C ARG A 182 -12.59 -29.53 4.77
N LEU A 183 -13.85 -29.97 4.62
CA LEU A 183 -14.17 -31.33 4.23
C LEU A 183 -13.63 -31.66 2.84
N GLU A 184 -13.85 -30.78 1.86
CA GLU A 184 -13.33 -30.94 0.49
C GLU A 184 -11.79 -31.09 0.50
N ARG A 185 -11.09 -30.19 1.20
CA ARG A 185 -9.63 -30.25 1.33
C ARG A 185 -9.17 -31.54 2.01
N ARG A 186 -9.89 -32.01 3.03
CA ARG A 186 -9.57 -33.25 3.72
C ARG A 186 -9.78 -34.47 2.84
N ILE A 187 -10.88 -34.53 2.09
CA ILE A 187 -11.15 -35.59 1.11
C ILE A 187 -10.00 -35.62 0.10
N ARG A 188 -9.68 -34.49 -0.54
CA ARG A 188 -8.59 -34.41 -1.51
C ARG A 188 -7.25 -34.90 -0.94
N ARG A 189 -6.86 -34.41 0.24
CA ARG A 189 -5.62 -34.83 0.92
C ARG A 189 -5.62 -36.32 1.26
N ASP A 190 -6.65 -36.82 1.92
CA ASP A 190 -6.65 -38.18 2.46
C ASP A 190 -6.89 -39.26 1.38
N THR A 191 -7.54 -38.90 0.26
CA THR A 191 -7.76 -39.80 -0.88
C THR A 191 -6.58 -39.81 -1.85
N VAL A 192 -6.08 -38.63 -2.25
CA VAL A 192 -5.02 -38.50 -3.26
C VAL A 192 -3.64 -38.76 -2.66
N GLU A 193 -3.36 -38.24 -1.46
CA GLU A 193 -2.03 -38.32 -0.85
C GLU A 193 -1.87 -39.54 0.06
N ASN A 194 -2.94 -39.94 0.76
CA ASN A 194 -2.90 -41.05 1.73
C ASN A 194 -3.60 -42.34 1.24
N GLY A 195 -4.15 -42.35 0.03
CA GLY A 195 -4.75 -43.53 -0.61
C GLY A 195 -5.97 -44.12 0.12
N ARG A 196 -6.67 -43.33 0.94
CA ARG A 196 -7.84 -43.79 1.70
C ARG A 196 -9.11 -43.75 0.87
N ASP A 197 -10.04 -44.67 1.16
CA ASP A 197 -11.38 -44.67 0.58
C ASP A 197 -12.21 -43.48 1.06
N ILE A 198 -13.01 -42.90 0.15
CA ILE A 198 -13.83 -41.70 0.43
C ILE A 198 -14.86 -42.00 1.53
N GLY A 199 -15.48 -43.18 1.51
CA GLY A 199 -16.47 -43.58 2.52
C GLY A 199 -15.87 -43.58 3.92
N THR A 200 -14.67 -44.15 4.07
CA THR A 200 -13.94 -44.17 5.36
C THR A 200 -13.60 -42.76 5.86
N VAL A 201 -13.24 -41.84 4.96
CA VAL A 201 -12.94 -40.44 5.31
C VAL A 201 -14.21 -39.70 5.77
N LEU A 202 -15.34 -39.92 5.10
CA LEU A 202 -16.63 -39.32 5.47
C LEU A 202 -17.17 -39.86 6.79
N ASP A 203 -17.01 -41.16 7.04
CA ASP A 203 -17.38 -41.80 8.30
C ASP A 203 -16.54 -41.26 9.46
N GLN A 204 -15.22 -41.18 9.30
CA GLN A 204 -14.33 -40.60 10.30
C GLN A 204 -14.66 -39.11 10.55
N TYR A 205 -14.97 -38.37 9.49
CA TYR A 205 -15.32 -36.95 9.61
C TYR A 205 -16.60 -36.76 10.42
N SER A 206 -17.64 -37.54 10.12
CA SER A 206 -18.94 -37.46 10.78
C SER A 206 -18.89 -37.97 12.22
N LYS A 207 -18.11 -39.03 12.48
CA LYS A 207 -18.00 -39.67 13.79
C LYS A 207 -17.13 -38.90 14.78
N PHE A 208 -16.02 -38.31 14.34
CA PHE A 208 -15.02 -37.72 15.24
C PHE A 208 -14.69 -36.26 14.92
N VAL A 209 -14.36 -35.94 13.66
CA VAL A 209 -13.75 -34.65 13.30
C VAL A 209 -14.72 -33.48 13.43
N LYS A 210 -15.96 -33.64 12.95
CA LYS A 210 -16.98 -32.60 13.02
C LYS A 210 -17.47 -32.40 14.47
N PRO A 211 -17.86 -33.44 15.22
CA PRO A 211 -18.20 -33.28 16.64
C PRO A 211 -17.08 -32.63 17.45
N ALA A 212 -15.85 -33.11 17.31
CA ALA A 212 -14.71 -32.52 18.03
C ALA A 212 -14.45 -31.05 17.64
N PHE A 213 -14.66 -30.70 16.37
CA PHE A 213 -14.58 -29.30 15.95
C PHE A 213 -15.65 -28.45 16.61
N ASP A 214 -16.91 -28.90 16.63
CA ASP A 214 -18.03 -28.14 17.18
C ASP A 214 -17.95 -28.04 18.71
N ASP A 215 -17.51 -29.10 19.39
CA ASP A 215 -17.47 -29.19 20.86
C ASP A 215 -16.22 -28.55 21.48
N PHE A 216 -15.04 -28.74 20.87
CA PHE A 216 -13.76 -28.36 21.49
C PHE A 216 -13.01 -27.27 20.75
N ILE A 217 -13.07 -27.21 19.41
CA ILE A 217 -12.23 -26.30 18.63
C ILE A 217 -12.93 -24.96 18.38
N LEU A 218 -14.13 -24.98 17.80
CA LEU A 218 -14.88 -23.78 17.44
C LEU A 218 -15.18 -22.87 18.65
N PRO A 219 -15.54 -23.38 19.85
CA PRO A 219 -15.77 -22.54 21.01
C PRO A 219 -14.53 -21.78 21.47
N THR A 220 -13.33 -22.26 21.13
CA THR A 220 -12.06 -21.59 21.49
C THR A 220 -11.76 -20.38 20.63
N LYS A 221 -12.48 -20.19 19.50
CA LYS A 221 -12.40 -19.00 18.64
C LYS A 221 -12.60 -17.70 19.42
N LYS A 222 -13.40 -17.73 20.50
CA LYS A 222 -13.63 -16.56 21.38
C LYS A 222 -12.39 -16.06 22.12
N TYR A 223 -11.34 -16.88 22.19
CA TYR A 223 -10.08 -16.51 22.85
C TYR A 223 -9.03 -15.99 21.86
N ALA A 224 -9.36 -15.93 20.57
CA ALA A 224 -8.45 -15.45 19.54
C ALA A 224 -8.37 -13.91 19.57
N ASP A 225 -7.16 -13.39 19.45
CA ASP A 225 -6.91 -11.96 19.25
C ASP A 225 -7.19 -11.58 17.79
N ILE A 226 -6.89 -12.49 16.85
CA ILE A 226 -7.10 -12.31 15.41
C ILE A 226 -7.79 -13.53 14.82
N ILE A 227 -8.78 -13.31 13.96
CA ILE A 227 -9.46 -14.36 13.19
C ILE A 227 -9.13 -14.15 11.71
N ILE A 228 -8.51 -15.14 11.09
CA ILE A 228 -8.22 -15.13 9.64
C ILE A 228 -9.31 -15.90 8.92
N PRO A 229 -10.21 -15.24 8.17
CA PRO A 229 -11.17 -15.93 7.33
C PRO A 229 -10.47 -16.52 6.10
N ARG A 230 -10.91 -17.72 5.66
CA ARG A 230 -10.48 -18.41 4.42
C ARG A 230 -9.03 -18.93 4.42
N GLY A 231 -8.36 -18.99 5.57
CA GLY A 231 -7.01 -19.57 5.70
C GLY A 231 -5.94 -18.84 4.89
N GLY A 232 -5.01 -19.61 4.30
CA GLY A 232 -3.86 -19.07 3.55
C GLY A 232 -4.19 -18.27 2.29
N ASN A 233 -5.46 -18.21 1.86
CA ASN A 233 -5.88 -17.41 0.72
C ASN A 233 -5.99 -15.90 1.06
N ASN A 234 -5.89 -15.54 2.33
CA ASN A 234 -6.02 -14.16 2.79
C ASN A 234 -4.63 -13.52 3.02
N HIS A 235 -3.92 -13.25 1.93
CA HIS A 235 -2.59 -12.65 1.95
C HIS A 235 -2.55 -11.32 2.71
N VAL A 236 -3.59 -10.48 2.58
CA VAL A 236 -3.66 -9.18 3.28
C VAL A 236 -3.67 -9.36 4.80
N ALA A 237 -4.43 -10.32 5.32
CA ALA A 237 -4.45 -10.59 6.76
C ALA A 237 -3.09 -11.09 7.26
N VAL A 238 -2.42 -11.93 6.47
CA VAL A 238 -1.07 -12.42 6.80
C VAL A 238 -0.04 -11.30 6.77
N ASP A 239 -0.06 -10.42 5.77
CA ASP A 239 0.84 -9.28 5.66
C ASP A 239 0.70 -8.33 6.86
N LEU A 240 -0.53 -8.05 7.30
CA LEU A 240 -0.79 -7.22 8.49
C LEU A 240 -0.26 -7.86 9.77
N ILE A 241 -0.39 -9.19 9.91
CA ILE A 241 0.17 -9.93 11.04
C ILE A 241 1.70 -9.83 11.03
N VAL A 242 2.32 -10.02 9.88
CA VAL A 242 3.78 -9.92 9.71
C VAL A 242 4.26 -8.52 10.06
N GLN A 243 3.59 -7.47 9.56
CA GLN A 243 3.92 -6.09 9.91
C GLN A 243 3.78 -5.81 11.41
N HIS A 244 2.74 -6.37 12.06
CA HIS A 244 2.56 -6.26 13.50
C HIS A 244 3.70 -6.96 14.26
N ILE A 245 4.11 -8.15 13.83
CA ILE A 245 5.23 -8.90 14.42
C ILE A 245 6.53 -8.12 14.24
N CYS A 246 6.86 -7.63 13.05
CA CYS A 246 8.03 -6.78 12.80
C CYS A 246 8.06 -5.55 13.73
N THR A 247 6.91 -4.90 13.91
CA THR A 247 6.76 -3.74 14.80
C THR A 247 7.02 -4.13 16.27
N LYS A 248 6.52 -5.29 16.71
CA LYS A 248 6.71 -5.79 18.09
C LYS A 248 8.12 -6.26 18.38
N LEU A 249 8.84 -6.76 17.37
CA LEU A 249 10.24 -7.17 17.48
C LEU A 249 11.23 -5.99 17.45
N GLY A 250 10.75 -4.75 17.24
CA GLY A 250 11.61 -3.56 17.20
C GLY A 250 12.57 -3.54 16.00
N GLN A 251 12.31 -4.36 14.98
CA GLN A 251 13.07 -4.35 13.74
C GLN A 251 12.63 -3.13 12.92
N HIS A 252 13.37 -2.03 13.08
CA HIS A 252 13.39 -0.99 12.08
C HIS A 252 14.04 -1.57 10.84
N ASP A 253 13.23 -1.87 9.83
CA ASP A 253 13.71 -2.25 8.51
C ASP A 253 14.64 -1.12 8.00
N LEU A 254 15.96 -1.33 8.09
CA LEU A 254 16.96 -0.32 7.74
C LEU A 254 16.82 0.11 6.28
N CYS A 255 16.26 -0.74 5.42
CA CYS A 255 15.93 -0.43 4.03
C CYS A 255 14.82 0.64 3.92
N LYS A 256 13.94 0.77 4.94
CA LYS A 256 12.94 1.85 5.01
C LYS A 256 13.53 3.18 5.49
N ILE A 257 14.60 3.13 6.27
CA ILE A 257 15.30 4.33 6.77
C ILE A 257 16.27 4.85 5.70
N TYR A 258 17.02 3.94 5.08
CA TYR A 258 18.06 4.25 4.11
C TYR A 258 17.66 3.77 2.71
N PRO A 259 17.12 4.64 1.84
CA PRO A 259 16.68 4.26 0.50
C PRO A 259 17.84 3.88 -0.45
N ASN A 260 19.07 4.11 -0.01
CA ASN A 260 20.31 3.78 -0.71
C ASN A 260 20.96 2.47 -0.22
N LEU A 261 20.28 1.72 0.65
CA LEU A 261 20.63 0.37 1.09
C LEU A 261 19.77 -0.67 0.35
N TYR A 262 20.43 -1.64 -0.27
CA TYR A 262 19.79 -2.72 -1.00
C TYR A 262 20.23 -4.07 -0.41
N VAL A 263 19.27 -4.83 0.11
CA VAL A 263 19.49 -6.20 0.56
C VAL A 263 18.97 -7.15 -0.51
N ILE A 264 19.80 -8.11 -0.92
CA ILE A 264 19.40 -9.10 -1.93
C ILE A 264 18.25 -9.93 -1.38
N HIS A 265 17.25 -10.22 -2.23
CA HIS A 265 16.11 -11.04 -1.85
C HIS A 265 16.57 -12.40 -1.29
N SER A 266 16.30 -12.65 -0.01
CA SER A 266 16.67 -13.90 0.66
C SER A 266 15.79 -15.07 0.17
N THR A 267 16.42 -16.06 -0.45
CA THR A 267 15.78 -17.33 -0.87
C THR A 267 16.28 -18.46 0.02
N PHE A 268 15.58 -19.61 0.04
CA PHE A 268 16.06 -20.80 0.76
C PHE A 268 17.49 -21.21 0.34
N GLN A 269 17.84 -20.99 -0.94
CA GLN A 269 19.18 -21.26 -1.45
C GLN A 269 20.21 -20.29 -0.86
N ILE A 270 19.91 -18.99 -0.82
CA ILE A 270 20.80 -17.97 -0.23
C ILE A 270 20.97 -18.23 1.27
N ARG A 271 19.88 -18.50 1.99
CA ARG A 271 19.90 -18.85 3.41
C ARG A 271 20.68 -20.13 3.69
N GLY A 272 20.56 -21.15 2.84
CA GLY A 272 21.37 -22.38 2.93
C GLY A 272 22.87 -22.10 2.78
N MET A 273 23.25 -21.23 1.83
CA MET A 273 24.65 -20.81 1.68
C MET A 273 25.15 -20.00 2.89
N HIS A 274 24.33 -19.08 3.41
CA HIS A 274 24.63 -18.36 4.66
C HIS A 274 24.77 -19.29 5.86
N THR A 275 23.99 -20.36 5.92
CA THR A 275 24.13 -21.36 6.99
C THR A 275 25.48 -22.06 6.91
N LEU A 276 25.89 -22.49 5.72
CA LEU A 276 27.16 -23.21 5.50
C LEU A 276 28.37 -22.33 5.83
N ILE A 277 28.41 -21.09 5.38
CA ILE A 277 29.54 -20.18 5.66
C ILE A 277 29.58 -19.68 7.11
N ARG A 278 28.49 -19.86 7.89
CA ARG A 278 28.44 -19.54 9.32
C ARG A 278 28.73 -20.73 10.22
N ASP A 279 28.60 -21.95 9.71
CA ASP A 279 28.85 -23.16 10.48
C ASP A 279 30.36 -23.35 10.73
N ALA A 280 30.74 -23.40 12.00
CA ALA A 280 32.12 -23.60 12.43
C ALA A 280 32.70 -24.97 12.01
N GLN A 281 31.84 -25.94 11.66
CA GLN A 281 32.25 -27.26 11.17
C GLN A 281 32.43 -27.32 9.65
N THR A 282 32.10 -26.26 8.92
CA THR A 282 32.23 -26.23 7.46
C THR A 282 33.68 -26.31 7.02
N THR A 283 33.94 -27.17 6.03
CA THR A 283 35.28 -27.32 5.48
C THR A 283 35.74 -26.03 4.79
N LYS A 284 37.05 -25.76 4.79
CA LYS A 284 37.63 -24.61 4.07
C LYS A 284 37.22 -24.57 2.59
N HIS A 285 37.16 -25.73 1.93
CA HIS A 285 36.78 -25.82 0.53
C HIS A 285 35.33 -25.39 0.31
N ASP A 286 34.40 -25.90 1.12
CA ASP A 286 32.99 -25.55 1.04
C ASP A 286 32.75 -24.10 1.41
N PHE A 287 33.42 -23.59 2.44
CA PHE A 287 33.36 -22.18 2.81
C PHE A 287 33.71 -21.26 1.63
N VAL A 288 34.83 -21.52 0.95
CA VAL A 288 35.27 -20.74 -0.22
C VAL A 288 34.28 -20.88 -1.38
N PHE A 289 33.81 -22.10 -1.64
CA PHE A 289 32.87 -22.37 -2.72
C PHE A 289 31.53 -21.63 -2.53
N TYR A 290 30.93 -21.74 -1.34
CA TYR A 290 29.65 -21.09 -1.05
C TYR A 290 29.78 -19.57 -0.87
N SER A 291 30.91 -19.09 -0.35
CA SER A 291 31.22 -17.66 -0.30
C SER A 291 31.34 -17.07 -1.71
N ASP A 292 32.11 -17.69 -2.61
CA ASP A 292 32.24 -17.22 -4.01
C ASP A 292 30.89 -17.17 -4.73
N ARG A 293 30.02 -18.17 -4.49
CA ARG A 293 28.65 -18.17 -5.04
C ARG A 293 27.81 -17.00 -4.53
N LEU A 294 27.84 -16.70 -3.24
CA LEU A 294 27.14 -15.54 -2.69
C LEU A 294 27.73 -14.22 -3.20
N ILE A 295 29.05 -14.12 -3.31
CA ILE A 295 29.71 -12.92 -3.86
C ILE A 295 29.24 -12.68 -5.28
N ARG A 296 29.13 -13.71 -6.13
CA ARG A 296 28.60 -13.56 -7.49
C ARG A 296 27.18 -12.99 -7.49
N LEU A 297 26.31 -13.47 -6.59
CA LEU A 297 24.95 -12.92 -6.47
C LEU A 297 24.96 -11.44 -6.06
N VAL A 298 25.83 -11.06 -5.11
CA VAL A 298 26.01 -9.66 -4.71
C VAL A 298 26.53 -8.80 -5.85
N VAL A 299 27.53 -9.29 -6.58
CA VAL A 299 28.09 -8.58 -7.73
C VAL A 299 27.04 -8.40 -8.83
N GLU A 300 26.31 -9.45 -9.22
CA GLU A 300 25.25 -9.35 -10.22
C GLU A 300 24.16 -8.35 -9.82
N HIS A 301 23.74 -8.37 -8.56
CA HIS A 301 22.77 -7.41 -8.04
C HIS A 301 23.34 -5.98 -8.07
N GLY A 302 24.61 -5.81 -7.70
CA GLY A 302 25.34 -4.54 -7.78
C GLY A 302 25.42 -3.97 -9.20
N LEU A 303 25.69 -4.83 -10.19
CA LEU A 303 25.73 -4.45 -11.61
C LEU A 303 24.35 -3.98 -12.11
N GLY A 304 23.26 -4.52 -11.55
CA GLY A 304 21.88 -4.09 -11.80
C GLY A 304 21.60 -2.62 -11.44
N HIS A 305 22.43 -1.98 -10.61
CA HIS A 305 22.25 -0.58 -10.22
C HIS A 305 23.04 0.42 -11.08
N LEU A 306 23.78 -0.07 -12.08
CA LEU A 306 24.50 0.77 -13.04
C LEU A 306 23.53 1.36 -14.08
N PRO A 307 23.88 2.49 -14.72
CA PRO A 307 23.04 3.06 -15.79
C PRO A 307 23.05 2.15 -17.04
N PHE A 308 21.89 2.03 -17.69
CA PHE A 308 21.71 1.28 -18.93
C PHE A 308 21.22 2.20 -20.04
N THR A 309 21.60 1.91 -21.29
CA THR A 309 21.10 2.62 -22.48
C THR A 309 20.36 1.66 -23.39
N GLU A 310 19.18 2.03 -23.88
CA GLU A 310 18.42 1.19 -24.82
C GLU A 310 19.22 0.93 -26.10
N LYS A 311 19.15 -0.30 -26.61
CA LYS A 311 19.85 -0.74 -27.81
C LYS A 311 19.04 -1.78 -28.56
N GLN A 312 18.84 -1.53 -29.85
CA GLN A 312 18.23 -2.51 -30.74
C GLN A 312 19.31 -3.34 -31.43
N VAL A 313 19.09 -4.65 -31.49
CA VAL A 313 19.94 -5.59 -32.22
C VAL A 313 19.08 -6.43 -33.15
N ILE A 314 19.65 -6.87 -34.26
CA ILE A 314 19.03 -7.87 -35.12
C ILE A 314 19.48 -9.23 -34.59
N THR A 315 18.53 -10.07 -34.20
CA THR A 315 18.80 -11.42 -33.73
C THR A 315 19.30 -12.30 -34.88
N PRO A 316 19.96 -13.44 -34.59
CA PRO A 316 20.33 -14.41 -35.63
C PRO A 316 19.15 -14.96 -36.46
N THR A 317 17.91 -14.76 -35.99
CA THR A 317 16.67 -15.13 -36.70
C THR A 317 16.14 -14.02 -37.60
N GLY A 318 16.84 -12.88 -37.70
CA GLY A 318 16.44 -11.72 -38.50
C GLY A 318 15.39 -10.80 -37.84
N CYS A 319 15.03 -11.06 -36.59
CA CYS A 319 14.06 -10.23 -35.84
C CYS A 319 14.78 -9.08 -35.13
N VAL A 320 14.11 -7.94 -34.97
CA VAL A 320 14.63 -6.84 -34.15
C VAL A 320 14.30 -7.11 -32.67
N TYR A 321 15.32 -7.08 -31.83
CA TYR A 321 15.20 -7.18 -30.37
C TYR A 321 15.63 -5.86 -29.72
N SER A 322 14.73 -5.24 -28.96
CA SER A 322 15.03 -4.07 -28.14
C SER A 322 15.54 -4.52 -26.77
N GLY A 323 16.85 -4.41 -26.57
CA GLY A 323 17.53 -4.69 -25.31
C GLY A 323 18.21 -3.46 -24.74
N VAL A 324 19.22 -3.67 -23.90
CA VAL A 324 20.01 -2.60 -23.29
C VAL A 324 21.51 -2.86 -23.47
N ASP A 325 22.30 -1.79 -23.58
CA ASP A 325 23.75 -1.81 -23.51
C ASP A 325 24.20 -1.50 -22.08
N PHE A 326 25.22 -2.21 -21.61
CA PHE A 326 25.77 -2.04 -20.27
C PHE A 326 26.64 -0.78 -20.18
N CYS A 327 26.69 -0.20 -18.99
CA CYS A 327 27.61 0.89 -18.69
C CYS A 327 29.07 0.49 -19.01
N LYS A 328 29.76 1.33 -19.78
CA LYS A 328 31.18 1.16 -20.12
C LYS A 328 32.05 1.80 -19.05
N ARG A 329 33.31 1.35 -18.95
CA ARG A 329 34.35 1.89 -18.04
C ARG A 329 34.11 1.57 -16.54
N LEU A 330 33.84 0.31 -16.23
CA LEU A 330 33.76 -0.18 -14.85
C LEU A 330 35.16 -0.32 -14.22
N CYS A 331 35.23 -0.13 -12.90
CA CYS A 331 36.40 -0.43 -12.08
C CYS A 331 35.96 -1.13 -10.79
N GLY A 332 36.58 -2.26 -10.46
CA GLY A 332 36.50 -2.80 -9.09
C GLY A 332 37.57 -2.14 -8.23
N VAL A 333 37.27 -1.82 -6.98
CA VAL A 333 38.26 -1.34 -6.02
C VAL A 333 38.15 -2.20 -4.77
N SER A 334 39.18 -2.99 -4.47
CA SER A 334 39.21 -3.85 -3.29
C SER A 334 39.84 -3.11 -2.10
N VAL A 335 39.15 -3.13 -0.96
CA VAL A 335 39.74 -2.71 0.33
C VAL A 335 40.61 -3.86 0.83
N ILE A 336 41.91 -3.62 0.96
CA ILE A 336 42.89 -4.68 1.18
C ILE A 336 42.68 -5.33 2.55
N ARG A 337 42.92 -6.64 2.46
CA ARG A 337 42.93 -7.74 3.42
C ARG A 337 41.67 -8.61 3.38
N SER A 338 40.49 -8.05 3.10
CA SER A 338 39.23 -8.81 2.93
C SER A 338 38.60 -8.67 1.54
N GLY A 339 38.63 -7.48 0.94
CA GLY A 339 37.99 -7.16 -0.35
C GLY A 339 38.55 -7.93 -1.55
N GLU A 340 39.77 -8.46 -1.44
CA GLU A 340 40.41 -9.25 -2.51
C GLU A 340 39.69 -10.57 -2.78
N SER A 341 39.01 -11.14 -1.78
CA SER A 341 38.24 -12.38 -1.93
C SER A 341 37.10 -12.23 -2.95
N MET A 342 36.64 -11.00 -3.20
CA MET A 342 35.55 -10.70 -4.13
C MET A 342 36.03 -10.46 -5.56
N GLU A 343 37.33 -10.29 -5.80
CA GLU A 343 37.86 -9.95 -7.13
C GLU A 343 37.64 -11.05 -8.16
N ASN A 344 37.72 -12.32 -7.75
CA ASN A 344 37.57 -13.45 -8.67
C ASN A 344 36.14 -13.55 -9.20
N ALA A 345 35.15 -13.47 -8.31
CA ALA A 345 33.74 -13.39 -8.68
C ALA A 345 33.46 -12.18 -9.57
N LEU A 346 34.02 -11.01 -9.25
CA LEU A 346 33.86 -9.80 -10.07
C LEU A 346 34.44 -9.98 -11.48
N ARG A 347 35.62 -10.57 -11.63
CA ARG A 347 36.23 -10.87 -12.94
C ARG A 347 35.44 -11.91 -13.73
N ALA A 348 34.76 -12.83 -13.05
CA ALA A 348 33.89 -13.82 -13.68
C ALA A 348 32.62 -13.18 -14.26
N CYS A 349 32.04 -12.20 -13.56
CA CYS A 349 30.86 -11.45 -14.03
C CYS A 349 31.24 -10.37 -15.08
N CYS A 350 32.36 -9.68 -14.91
CA CYS A 350 32.79 -8.56 -15.76
C CYS A 350 34.13 -8.81 -16.44
N LYS A 351 34.09 -9.23 -17.72
CA LYS A 351 35.30 -9.54 -18.49
C LYS A 351 36.13 -8.27 -18.75
N GLY A 352 37.41 -8.28 -18.34
CA GLY A 352 38.35 -7.17 -18.58
C GLY A 352 38.21 -5.97 -17.66
N ILE A 353 37.52 -6.11 -16.51
CA ILE A 353 37.40 -5.05 -15.52
C ILE A 353 38.77 -4.66 -14.92
N LYS A 354 39.04 -3.36 -14.79
CA LYS A 354 40.23 -2.86 -14.08
C LYS A 354 40.01 -3.01 -12.57
N ILE A 355 41.05 -3.39 -11.84
CA ILE A 355 41.02 -3.51 -10.37
C ILE A 355 41.98 -2.49 -9.77
N GLY A 356 41.45 -1.59 -8.95
CA GLY A 356 42.22 -0.75 -8.04
C GLY A 356 42.28 -1.36 -6.64
N LYS A 357 43.24 -0.92 -5.83
CA LYS A 357 43.40 -1.39 -4.45
C LYS A 357 43.57 -0.21 -3.49
N ILE A 358 42.94 -0.30 -2.33
CA ILE A 358 43.08 0.66 -1.23
C ILE A 358 43.42 -0.14 0.03
N LEU A 359 44.52 0.18 0.69
CA LEU A 359 44.86 -0.34 2.01
C LEU A 359 44.72 0.78 3.02
N ILE A 360 43.92 0.55 4.06
CA ILE A 360 43.73 1.47 5.18
C ILE A 360 44.39 0.84 6.39
N HIS A 361 45.48 1.45 6.86
CA HIS A 361 46.19 1.01 8.05
C HIS A 361 46.07 2.05 9.17
N ARG A 362 45.65 1.62 10.37
CA ARG A 362 45.69 2.42 11.58
C ARG A 362 47.06 2.27 12.24
N GLU A 363 47.82 3.36 12.34
CA GLU A 363 49.07 3.40 13.11
C GLU A 363 48.84 4.14 14.44
N GLY A 364 48.88 3.39 15.56
CA GLY A 364 48.89 3.93 16.93
C GLY A 364 47.66 4.74 17.38
N ASP A 365 47.70 5.18 18.65
CA ASP A 365 46.64 5.98 19.31
C ASP A 365 46.56 7.44 18.82
N ASN A 366 47.42 7.85 17.87
CA ASN A 366 47.52 9.23 17.39
C ASN A 366 46.63 9.53 16.16
N GLY A 367 45.84 8.57 15.68
CA GLY A 367 44.78 8.83 14.70
C GLY A 367 45.23 9.12 13.25
N GLN A 368 46.54 9.12 12.95
CA GLN A 368 47.02 9.18 11.57
C GLN A 368 46.91 7.81 10.89
N GLN A 369 46.18 7.76 9.78
CA GLN A 369 45.96 6.54 9.01
C GLN A 369 46.73 6.60 7.69
N LEU A 370 47.53 5.57 7.44
CA LEU A 370 48.33 5.46 6.22
C LEU A 370 47.47 4.76 5.17
N ILE A 371 47.08 5.53 4.14
CA ILE A 371 46.26 5.04 3.02
C ILE A 371 47.21 4.73 1.87
N TYR A 372 47.48 3.45 1.61
CA TYR A 372 48.14 3.05 0.36
C TYR A 372 47.06 2.87 -0.71
N GLU A 373 47.29 3.47 -1.88
CA GLU A 373 46.36 3.39 -3.00
C GLU A 373 47.08 2.99 -4.29
N LYS A 374 46.43 2.14 -5.07
CA LYS A 374 46.83 1.81 -6.43
C LYS A 374 45.57 1.81 -7.29
N LEU A 375 45.23 2.96 -7.84
CA LEU A 375 44.00 3.19 -8.61
C LEU A 375 44.36 3.46 -10.08
N PRO A 376 43.48 3.11 -11.05
CA PRO A 376 43.67 3.52 -12.44
C PRO A 376 43.73 5.05 -12.58
N ASN A 377 44.60 5.55 -13.47
CA ASN A 377 44.74 7.00 -13.71
C ASN A 377 43.44 7.68 -14.20
N ASP A 378 42.54 6.90 -14.79
CA ASP A 378 41.25 7.35 -15.32
C ASP A 378 40.07 7.10 -14.36
N ILE A 379 40.31 6.91 -13.06
CA ILE A 379 39.25 6.48 -12.12
C ILE A 379 38.12 7.51 -11.93
N SER A 380 38.39 8.81 -12.05
CA SER A 380 37.39 9.88 -11.92
C SER A 380 36.25 9.78 -12.95
N GLU A 381 36.50 9.15 -14.10
CA GLU A 381 35.53 8.98 -15.18
C GLU A 381 34.83 7.60 -15.16
N ARG A 382 35.07 6.78 -14.12
CA ARG A 382 34.59 5.39 -14.03
C ARG A 382 33.48 5.22 -13.01
N HIS A 383 32.68 4.16 -13.22
CA HIS A 383 31.81 3.63 -12.17
C HIS A 383 32.59 2.62 -11.33
N VAL A 384 32.56 2.81 -10.01
CA VAL A 384 33.41 2.08 -9.07
C VAL A 384 32.55 1.11 -8.25
N LEU A 385 32.90 -0.18 -8.33
CA LEU A 385 32.40 -1.21 -7.44
C LEU A 385 33.40 -1.36 -6.29
N LEU A 386 33.10 -0.75 -5.14
CA LEU A 386 33.92 -0.86 -3.93
C LEU A 386 33.64 -2.21 -3.27
N LEU A 387 34.67 -2.99 -2.98
CA LEU A 387 34.54 -4.37 -2.50
C LEU A 387 35.09 -4.51 -1.09
N ASP A 388 34.23 -4.89 -0.15
CA ASP A 388 34.62 -5.36 1.18
C ASP A 388 33.55 -6.34 1.70
N PRO A 389 33.84 -7.63 1.90
CA PRO A 389 32.81 -8.60 2.23
C PRO A 389 32.10 -8.35 3.57
N ILE A 390 32.70 -7.59 4.50
CA ILE A 390 32.11 -7.34 5.83
C ILE A 390 32.06 -5.84 6.12
N LEU A 391 30.86 -5.28 6.19
CA LEU A 391 30.64 -3.91 6.67
C LEU A 391 30.39 -3.92 8.18
N GLY A 392 31.47 -3.80 8.97
CA GLY A 392 31.42 -3.77 10.43
C GLY A 392 31.08 -2.39 11.01
N THR A 393 32.07 -1.65 11.52
CA THR A 393 31.88 -0.30 12.10
C THR A 393 31.68 0.80 11.07
N GLY A 394 31.98 0.55 9.79
CA GLY A 394 31.90 1.54 8.72
C GLY A 394 33.12 2.47 8.58
N ASN A 395 34.03 2.50 9.56
CA ASN A 395 35.19 3.42 9.54
C ASN A 395 36.09 3.25 8.30
N SER A 396 36.52 2.02 8.00
CA SER A 396 37.36 1.75 6.83
C SER A 396 36.62 2.03 5.51
N ALA A 397 35.32 1.73 5.45
CA ALA A 397 34.51 2.02 4.28
C ALA A 397 34.43 3.54 4.04
N VAL A 398 34.21 4.33 5.09
CA VAL A 398 34.14 5.79 5.02
C VAL A 398 35.43 6.39 4.48
N GLU A 399 36.59 5.92 4.95
CA GLU A 399 37.89 6.41 4.47
C GLU A 399 38.15 6.01 3.00
N ALA A 400 37.81 4.77 2.62
CA ALA A 400 37.92 4.33 1.23
C ALA A 400 37.04 5.17 0.29
N ILE A 401 35.80 5.47 0.70
CA ILE A 401 34.86 6.30 -0.08
C ILE A 401 35.37 7.74 -0.17
N ASN A 402 35.84 8.32 0.94
CA ASN A 402 36.43 9.66 0.96
C ASN A 402 37.62 9.76 0.00
N LEU A 403 38.50 8.74 -0.01
CA LEU A 403 39.64 8.70 -0.93
C LEU A 403 39.18 8.71 -2.39
N LEU A 404 38.22 7.86 -2.76
CA LEU A 404 37.67 7.82 -4.12
C LEU A 404 37.06 9.16 -4.54
N ILE A 405 36.31 9.80 -3.64
CA ILE A 405 35.75 11.14 -3.88
C ILE A 405 36.87 12.17 -4.04
N SER A 406 37.92 12.12 -3.23
CA SER A 406 39.08 13.02 -3.34
C SER A 406 39.84 12.85 -4.67
N LYS A 407 39.78 11.66 -5.28
CA LYS A 407 40.31 11.37 -6.62
C LYS A 407 39.36 11.76 -7.75
N GLY A 408 38.23 12.40 -7.44
CA GLY A 408 37.29 12.92 -8.41
C GLY A 408 36.22 11.93 -8.86
N VAL A 409 36.05 10.78 -8.18
CA VAL A 409 34.93 9.87 -8.45
C VAL A 409 33.64 10.48 -7.91
N PRO A 410 32.58 10.65 -8.72
CA PRO A 410 31.30 11.12 -8.20
C PRO A 410 30.72 10.13 -7.19
N GLU A 411 30.19 10.63 -6.07
CA GLU A 411 29.59 9.82 -5.00
C GLU A 411 28.54 8.82 -5.53
N GLY A 412 27.67 9.26 -6.44
CA GLY A 412 26.63 8.41 -7.05
C GLY A 412 27.14 7.37 -8.06
N ASN A 413 28.42 7.43 -8.43
CA ASN A 413 29.07 6.44 -9.29
C ASN A 413 29.75 5.32 -8.48
N ILE A 414 29.70 5.38 -7.15
CA ILE A 414 30.25 4.36 -6.26
C ILE A 414 29.11 3.46 -5.81
N VAL A 415 29.27 2.15 -6.00
CA VAL A 415 28.40 1.11 -5.45
C VAL A 415 29.24 0.25 -4.52
N PHE A 416 28.86 0.18 -3.25
CA PHE A 416 29.58 -0.55 -2.23
C PHE A 416 28.96 -1.95 -2.05
N LEU A 417 29.77 -2.99 -2.25
CA LEU A 417 29.33 -4.38 -2.23
C LEU A 417 29.85 -5.10 -0.99
N ASN A 418 28.94 -5.71 -0.23
CA ASN A 418 29.22 -6.45 1.00
C ASN A 418 28.51 -7.81 0.99
N LEU A 419 29.09 -8.84 1.61
CA LEU A 419 28.34 -10.06 1.91
C LEU A 419 27.46 -9.82 3.14
N ILE A 420 28.06 -9.38 4.24
CA ILE A 420 27.36 -9.12 5.50
C ILE A 420 27.59 -7.67 5.93
N SER A 421 26.52 -7.03 6.41
CA SER A 421 26.59 -5.70 7.00
C SER A 421 26.07 -5.70 8.43
N ALA A 422 26.69 -4.91 9.30
CA ALA A 422 26.17 -4.60 10.62
C ALA A 422 25.36 -3.28 10.58
N PRO A 423 24.27 -3.15 11.34
CA PRO A 423 23.46 -1.94 11.45
C PRO A 423 24.28 -0.67 11.71
N GLN A 424 25.30 -0.76 12.56
CA GLN A 424 26.19 0.36 12.91
C GLN A 424 26.96 0.87 11.68
N GLY A 425 27.53 -0.04 10.88
CA GLY A 425 28.27 0.31 9.67
C GLY A 425 27.37 0.88 8.58
N VAL A 426 26.18 0.32 8.40
CA VAL A 426 25.15 0.83 7.48
C VAL A 426 24.79 2.27 7.85
N HIS A 427 24.47 2.52 9.12
CA HIS A 427 24.12 3.84 9.62
C HIS A 427 25.22 4.88 9.31
N VAL A 428 26.47 4.56 9.66
CA VAL A 428 27.62 5.45 9.45
C VAL A 428 27.84 5.78 7.97
N VAL A 429 27.77 4.79 7.07
CA VAL A 429 28.03 5.01 5.65
C VAL A 429 26.85 5.71 4.97
N CYS A 430 25.62 5.30 5.23
CA CYS A 430 24.43 5.87 4.58
C CYS A 430 24.16 7.32 5.03
N GLU A 431 24.40 7.67 6.28
CA GLU A 431 24.25 9.05 6.75
C GLU A 431 25.31 9.99 6.17
N LYS A 432 26.55 9.50 6.04
CA LYS A 432 27.66 10.31 5.55
C LYS A 432 27.65 10.46 4.03
N PHE A 433 27.17 9.45 3.30
CA PHE A 433 27.16 9.41 1.84
C PHE A 433 25.78 9.02 1.31
N PRO A 434 24.80 9.95 1.26
CA PRO A 434 23.42 9.62 0.90
C PRO A 434 23.23 9.19 -0.55
N ARG A 435 24.19 9.46 -1.46
CA ARG A 435 24.10 9.07 -2.87
C ARG A 435 24.84 7.78 -3.20
N ILE A 436 25.63 7.22 -2.28
CA ILE A 436 26.27 5.92 -2.49
C ILE A 436 25.22 4.83 -2.40
N LYS A 437 25.34 3.78 -3.22
CA LYS A 437 24.47 2.59 -3.12
C LYS A 437 25.20 1.48 -2.36
N ILE A 438 24.63 0.98 -1.29
CA ILE A 438 25.15 -0.20 -0.56
C ILE A 438 24.34 -1.42 -0.98
N VAL A 439 25.02 -2.49 -1.40
CA VAL A 439 24.39 -3.77 -1.75
C VAL A 439 24.95 -4.86 -0.85
N THR A 440 24.10 -5.51 -0.08
CA THR A 440 24.49 -6.57 0.86
C THR A 440 23.60 -7.81 0.76
N SER A 441 24.12 -9.00 1.06
CA SER A 441 23.28 -10.21 1.06
C SER A 441 22.55 -10.43 2.38
N GLU A 442 23.05 -9.92 3.51
CA GLU A 442 22.38 -10.00 4.81
C GLU A 442 22.81 -8.87 5.77
N ILE A 443 21.91 -8.46 6.67
CA ILE A 443 22.20 -7.53 7.76
C ILE A 443 22.15 -8.31 9.08
N ASP A 444 23.27 -8.34 9.80
CA ASP A 444 23.44 -9.08 11.05
C ASP A 444 23.04 -8.24 12.29
N ASN A 445 23.11 -8.81 13.49
CA ASN A 445 22.54 -8.19 14.70
C ASN A 445 23.25 -6.91 15.13
N GLY A 446 24.55 -6.82 14.86
CA GLY A 446 25.39 -5.75 15.34
C GLY A 446 26.82 -6.18 15.54
N LEU A 447 27.51 -5.52 16.46
CA LEU A 447 28.90 -5.76 16.79
C LEU A 447 29.02 -6.29 18.22
N ASN A 448 29.98 -7.19 18.47
CA ASN A 448 30.38 -7.56 19.83
C ASN A 448 31.33 -6.49 20.45
N GLU A 449 31.77 -6.71 21.68
CA GLU A 449 32.69 -5.81 22.40
C GLU A 449 34.04 -5.61 21.68
N GLU A 450 34.43 -6.55 20.81
CA GLU A 450 35.63 -6.48 19.97
C GLU A 450 35.38 -5.82 18.59
N PHE A 451 34.21 -5.21 18.39
CA PHE A 451 33.77 -4.60 17.13
C PHE A 451 33.66 -5.58 15.94
N ARG A 452 33.47 -6.87 16.20
CA ARG A 452 33.21 -7.91 15.19
C ARG A 452 31.73 -8.13 14.99
N VAL A 453 31.31 -8.36 13.74
CA VAL A 453 29.90 -8.60 13.40
C VAL A 453 29.40 -9.91 14.01
N ILE A 454 28.21 -9.87 14.62
CA ILE A 454 27.57 -11.02 15.26
C ILE A 454 26.18 -11.31 14.66
N PRO A 455 25.86 -12.55 14.26
CA PRO A 455 26.69 -13.76 14.36
C PRO A 455 27.94 -13.73 13.46
N GLY A 456 27.95 -12.95 12.38
CA GLY A 456 29.09 -12.83 11.47
C GLY A 456 29.38 -14.14 10.72
N MET A 457 30.55 -14.22 10.09
CA MET A 457 31.07 -15.42 9.40
C MET A 457 32.55 -15.70 9.72
N GLY A 458 33.07 -15.10 10.79
CA GLY A 458 34.51 -15.12 11.11
C GLY A 458 35.36 -14.24 10.17
N GLU A 459 36.68 -14.36 10.27
CA GLU A 459 37.63 -13.59 9.47
C GLU A 459 37.94 -14.28 8.13
N LEU A 460 37.53 -13.69 7.01
CA LEU A 460 37.92 -14.08 5.64
C LEU A 460 39.43 -14.01 5.33
N TRP A 461 40.24 -13.58 6.30
CA TRP A 461 41.61 -13.11 6.17
C TRP A 461 42.63 -14.23 5.98
N MET A 462 42.28 -15.48 6.27
CA MET A 462 43.22 -16.59 6.26
C MET A 462 43.42 -17.28 4.90
N HIS A 463 42.72 -16.87 3.83
CA HIS A 463 42.58 -17.74 2.64
C HIS A 463 42.92 -17.11 1.28
N SER A 464 43.62 -15.97 1.23
CA SER A 464 44.29 -15.55 -0.01
C SER A 464 45.46 -16.52 -0.30
N PRO A 465 45.58 -17.11 -1.51
CA PRO A 465 46.67 -18.03 -1.85
C PRO A 465 48.06 -17.37 -1.90
N SER A 466 48.15 -16.07 -1.58
CA SER A 466 49.36 -15.25 -1.69
C SER A 466 50.28 -15.25 -0.47
N TYR A 467 49.93 -15.87 0.66
CA TYR A 467 50.76 -15.83 1.87
C TYR A 467 50.76 -17.15 2.66
N PRO A 468 51.90 -17.88 2.75
CA PRO A 468 52.10 -18.92 3.73
C PRO A 468 52.37 -18.31 5.11
N LEU A 469 51.80 -18.93 6.15
CA LEU A 469 52.07 -18.65 7.57
C LEU A 469 53.55 -18.88 7.90
N GLN A 470 54.26 -17.84 8.35
CA GLN A 470 55.14 -17.86 9.53
C GLN A 470 55.86 -16.52 9.73
N ALA A 471 55.84 -16.07 10.99
CA ALA A 471 56.81 -15.20 11.67
C ALA A 471 57.03 -13.78 11.13
N TYR A 472 56.75 -12.75 11.94
CA TYR A 472 57.70 -11.64 12.12
C TYR A 472 57.55 -11.03 13.52
N ASN A 473 58.48 -11.43 14.39
CA ASN A 473 59.02 -10.62 15.47
C ASN A 473 60.21 -9.81 14.89
N CYS A 474 60.49 -8.64 15.48
CA CYS A 474 61.71 -7.81 15.37
C CYS A 474 61.80 -6.69 14.31
N TYR A 475 61.59 -5.44 14.80
CA TYR A 475 62.48 -4.25 14.73
C TYR A 475 62.85 -3.57 13.37
N PRO A 476 63.27 -2.27 13.37
CA PRO A 476 62.79 -1.23 12.44
C PRO A 476 63.93 -0.54 11.65
N ASN A 477 63.57 0.55 10.95
CA ASN A 477 64.39 1.58 10.29
C ASN A 477 64.46 1.49 8.76
N TYR A 478 63.93 2.50 8.06
CA TYR A 478 64.75 3.48 7.34
C TYR A 478 63.88 4.62 6.78
N GLN A 479 64.26 5.87 7.08
CA GLN A 479 63.72 7.11 6.50
C GLN A 479 64.19 7.31 5.06
N MET A 480 63.38 7.98 4.22
CA MET A 480 63.90 8.98 3.27
C MET A 480 62.85 10.02 2.81
N ASN A 481 63.04 11.24 3.31
CA ASN A 481 63.07 12.56 2.65
C ASN A 481 62.14 12.93 1.46
N HIS A 482 61.15 13.78 1.78
CA HIS A 482 61.03 15.23 1.46
C HIS A 482 61.20 15.82 0.05
N LEU A 483 60.34 16.85 -0.19
CA LEU A 483 60.42 18.07 -1.05
C LEU A 483 59.44 18.07 -2.25
N GLU A 484 58.34 18.83 -2.19
CA GLU A 484 58.15 20.25 -2.62
C GLU A 484 57.47 20.28 -4.02
N LEU A 485 56.62 21.24 -4.45
CA LEU A 485 56.24 22.59 -4.06
C LEU A 485 54.99 23.00 -4.89
N CYS A 486 54.18 23.91 -4.34
CA CYS A 486 53.46 25.04 -5.00
C CYS A 486 52.51 24.86 -6.20
N TRP A 487 51.52 25.72 -6.49
CA TRP A 487 50.62 26.72 -5.85
C TRP A 487 50.00 27.52 -7.05
N PHE A 488 48.96 28.34 -6.78
CA PHE A 488 48.27 29.34 -7.64
C PHE A 488 47.09 28.83 -8.51
N SER A 489 45.96 29.53 -8.69
CA SER A 489 45.13 30.49 -7.91
C SER A 489 44.01 30.99 -8.86
N HIS A 490 42.78 31.19 -8.35
CA HIS A 490 41.82 32.31 -8.60
C HIS A 490 41.40 32.66 -10.07
N LEU A 491 40.20 33.16 -10.41
CA LEU A 491 39.12 33.87 -9.70
C LEU A 491 37.84 33.93 -10.58
N ASN A 492 36.68 34.06 -9.93
CA ASN A 492 35.42 34.76 -10.33
C ASN A 492 34.55 34.31 -11.51
N ALA A 493 33.27 34.02 -11.21
CA ALA A 493 32.18 34.98 -11.42
C ALA A 493 30.86 34.56 -10.73
N PHE A 494 30.31 35.49 -9.94
CA PHE A 494 29.02 35.43 -9.26
C PHE A 494 27.93 36.00 -10.19
N LYS A 495 26.70 35.45 -10.08
CA LYS A 495 25.36 35.96 -10.50
C LYS A 495 24.62 35.07 -11.52
N PHE A 496 23.93 34.03 -11.04
CA PHE A 496 22.68 33.54 -11.64
C PHE A 496 21.94 32.54 -10.71
N LEU A 497 21.57 32.94 -9.48
CA LEU A 497 20.79 32.07 -8.59
C LEU A 497 19.66 32.86 -7.91
N GLY A 498 18.66 33.22 -8.71
CA GLY A 498 17.38 33.77 -8.23
C GLY A 498 16.14 32.96 -8.64
N THR A 499 16.28 31.94 -9.48
CA THR A 499 15.09 31.30 -10.11
C THR A 499 15.18 29.78 -10.27
N VAL A 500 16.26 29.14 -9.78
CA VAL A 500 16.51 27.69 -9.99
C VAL A 500 16.23 26.83 -8.74
N LEU A 501 16.25 27.43 -7.53
CA LEU A 501 16.14 26.68 -6.28
C LEU A 501 14.73 26.19 -5.92
N THR A 502 13.67 26.70 -6.55
CA THR A 502 12.30 26.20 -6.32
C THR A 502 11.90 25.04 -7.23
N LYS A 503 12.61 24.79 -8.34
CA LYS A 503 12.32 23.64 -9.23
C LYS A 503 12.97 22.34 -8.78
N SER A 504 14.16 22.40 -8.18
CA SER A 504 14.92 21.20 -7.78
C SER A 504 14.32 20.46 -6.57
N LEU A 505 13.77 21.20 -5.60
CA LEU A 505 13.08 20.63 -4.43
C LEU A 505 11.76 19.92 -4.80
N LEU A 506 11.04 20.41 -5.81
CA LEU A 506 9.82 19.78 -6.33
C LEU A 506 10.09 18.51 -7.16
N GLN A 507 11.30 18.37 -7.71
CA GLN A 507 11.67 17.19 -8.51
C GLN A 507 12.09 16.01 -7.64
N LEU A 508 12.69 16.28 -6.46
CA LEU A 508 13.07 15.25 -5.49
C LEU A 508 11.88 14.67 -4.70
N GLN A 509 10.78 15.42 -4.53
CA GLN A 509 9.52 14.89 -3.95
C GLN A 509 8.71 14.01 -4.90
N LYS A 510 8.95 14.05 -6.22
CA LYS A 510 8.22 13.22 -7.21
C LYS A 510 8.67 11.75 -7.22
N ALA A 511 9.75 11.38 -6.53
CA ALA A 511 10.33 10.03 -6.57
C ALA A 511 9.84 9.07 -5.47
N THR A 512 8.94 9.50 -4.58
CA THR A 512 8.46 8.73 -3.41
C THR A 512 6.93 8.78 -3.25
N MET A 513 6.17 8.83 -4.34
CA MET A 513 4.71 8.79 -4.30
C MET A 513 4.18 7.40 -4.73
N SER A 514 3.17 6.89 -4.02
CA SER A 514 2.50 5.61 -4.36
C SER A 514 1.66 5.68 -5.64
N ALA A 515 1.41 6.89 -6.15
CA ALA A 515 0.63 7.16 -7.35
C ALA A 515 1.55 7.30 -8.58
N PHE A 516 1.07 6.85 -9.73
CA PHE A 516 1.74 7.05 -11.01
C PHE A 516 1.63 8.52 -11.43
N VAL A 517 2.78 9.18 -11.55
CA VAL A 517 2.85 10.59 -11.96
C VAL A 517 3.16 10.68 -13.46
N GLY A 518 2.11 10.73 -14.27
CA GLY A 518 2.22 10.91 -15.72
C GLY A 518 2.49 12.36 -16.15
N LYS A 519 2.71 12.56 -17.46
CA LYS A 519 3.02 13.89 -18.06
C LYS A 519 1.96 14.98 -17.81
N TYR A 520 0.72 14.58 -17.56
CA TYR A 520 -0.42 15.49 -17.32
C TYR A 520 -0.68 15.78 -15.83
N ALA A 521 0.13 15.26 -14.89
CA ALA A 521 -0.17 15.33 -13.46
C ALA A 521 -0.51 16.76 -12.96
N ASP A 522 0.30 17.76 -13.30
CA ASP A 522 0.08 19.14 -12.88
C ASP A 522 -1.21 19.74 -13.50
N GLU A 523 -1.53 19.37 -14.75
CA GLU A 523 -2.75 19.79 -15.45
C GLU A 523 -4.00 19.11 -14.85
N LEU A 524 -3.92 17.83 -14.53
CA LEU A 524 -4.99 17.07 -13.88
C LEU A 524 -5.33 17.68 -12.52
N ILE A 525 -4.32 17.95 -11.69
CA ILE A 525 -4.50 18.58 -10.37
C ILE A 525 -5.14 19.96 -10.51
N LYS A 526 -4.65 20.77 -11.46
CA LYS A 526 -5.20 22.11 -11.71
C LYS A 526 -6.65 22.05 -12.17
N THR A 527 -6.97 21.14 -13.08
CA THR A 527 -8.31 20.94 -13.63
C THR A 527 -9.28 20.47 -12.55
N ALA A 528 -8.91 19.46 -11.77
CA ALA A 528 -9.75 18.93 -10.70
C ALA A 528 -10.01 19.98 -9.61
N LYS A 529 -9.00 20.76 -9.22
CA LYS A 529 -9.16 21.90 -8.30
C LYS A 529 -10.05 23.00 -8.86
N TYR A 530 -9.96 23.31 -10.16
CA TYR A 530 -10.84 24.29 -10.80
C TYR A 530 -12.30 23.81 -10.78
N ILE A 531 -12.53 22.54 -11.10
CA ILE A 531 -13.87 21.95 -11.06
C ILE A 531 -14.44 22.03 -9.64
N ALA A 532 -13.61 21.82 -8.63
CA ALA A 532 -13.94 21.90 -7.20
C ALA A 532 -13.95 23.35 -6.63
N THR A 533 -14.09 24.38 -7.46
CA THR A 533 -14.17 25.78 -6.98
C THR A 533 -15.46 26.00 -6.17
N PRO A 534 -15.39 26.51 -4.92
CA PRO A 534 -16.58 26.88 -4.15
C PRO A 534 -17.46 27.89 -4.89
N GLY A 535 -18.78 27.71 -4.85
CA GLY A 535 -19.72 28.50 -5.65
C GLY A 535 -19.96 27.96 -7.05
N LYS A 536 -19.29 26.89 -7.47
CA LYS A 536 -19.48 26.26 -8.78
C LYS A 536 -19.74 24.77 -8.68
N GLY A 537 -20.41 24.21 -9.69
CA GLY A 537 -20.60 22.77 -9.86
C GLY A 537 -20.64 22.33 -11.31
N ILE A 538 -21.09 21.12 -11.57
CA ILE A 538 -21.10 20.49 -12.89
C ILE A 538 -22.53 20.33 -13.40
N LEU A 539 -22.77 20.73 -14.64
CA LEU A 539 -23.96 20.33 -15.40
C LEU A 539 -23.71 18.97 -16.05
N ALA A 540 -24.51 17.95 -15.71
CA ALA A 540 -24.46 16.65 -16.38
C ALA A 540 -25.45 16.64 -17.56
N ALA A 541 -24.96 16.96 -18.76
CA ALA A 541 -25.71 17.01 -20.02
C ALA A 541 -25.31 15.85 -20.97
N ASP A 542 -24.94 14.72 -20.37
CA ASP A 542 -24.37 13.54 -21.01
C ASP A 542 -25.39 12.39 -21.18
N GLU A 543 -26.67 12.75 -21.25
CA GLU A 543 -27.73 11.81 -21.59
C GLU A 543 -27.44 11.16 -22.95
N SER A 544 -27.48 9.82 -23.01
CA SER A 544 -27.38 9.11 -24.28
C SER A 544 -28.57 9.43 -25.17
N THR A 545 -28.49 9.11 -26.47
CA THR A 545 -29.63 9.26 -27.39
C THR A 545 -30.89 8.54 -26.86
N GLY A 546 -30.75 7.39 -26.21
CA GLY A 546 -31.86 6.69 -25.56
C GLY A 546 -32.38 7.41 -24.31
N THR A 547 -31.47 7.86 -23.42
CA THR A 547 -31.85 8.55 -22.19
C THR A 547 -32.58 9.86 -22.47
N ILE A 548 -32.06 10.69 -23.39
CA ILE A 548 -32.63 11.99 -23.72
C ILE A 548 -33.98 11.83 -24.43
N GLY A 549 -34.15 10.75 -25.21
CA GLY A 549 -35.44 10.39 -25.79
C GLY A 549 -36.54 10.25 -24.75
N LYS A 550 -36.27 9.54 -23.64
CA LYS A 550 -37.22 9.43 -22.51
C LYS A 550 -37.58 10.80 -21.92
N ARG A 551 -36.62 11.73 -21.85
CA ARG A 551 -36.88 13.10 -21.36
C ARG A 551 -37.73 13.90 -22.34
N PHE A 552 -37.46 13.81 -23.63
CA PHE A 552 -38.24 14.48 -24.67
C PHE A 552 -39.67 13.94 -24.76
N SER A 553 -39.87 12.63 -24.61
CA SER A 553 -41.22 12.04 -24.57
C SER A 553 -42.06 12.64 -23.44
N SER A 554 -41.46 12.99 -22.28
CA SER A 554 -42.21 13.59 -21.16
C SER A 554 -42.76 15.00 -21.45
N ILE A 555 -42.24 15.67 -22.48
CA ILE A 555 -42.68 17.00 -22.94
C ILE A 555 -43.21 16.98 -24.38
N ASN A 556 -43.50 15.78 -24.92
CA ASN A 556 -44.00 15.56 -26.28
C ASN A 556 -43.09 16.16 -27.38
N VAL A 557 -41.77 16.04 -27.22
CA VAL A 557 -40.77 16.46 -28.21
C VAL A 557 -40.18 15.23 -28.91
N GLU A 558 -39.94 15.34 -30.22
CA GLU A 558 -39.34 14.26 -31.00
C GLU A 558 -37.82 14.15 -30.76
N ASN A 559 -37.30 12.92 -30.66
CA ASN A 559 -35.88 12.65 -30.44
C ASN A 559 -35.06 12.64 -31.74
N ILE A 560 -34.90 13.81 -32.34
CA ILE A 560 -34.03 14.06 -33.50
C ILE A 560 -32.79 14.88 -33.09
N GLU A 561 -31.73 14.78 -33.88
CA GLU A 561 -30.45 15.44 -33.60
C GLU A 561 -30.60 16.95 -33.42
N SER A 562 -31.38 17.61 -34.27
CA SER A 562 -31.62 19.06 -34.18
C SER A 562 -32.28 19.48 -32.85
N ASN A 563 -33.20 18.67 -32.31
CA ASN A 563 -33.82 18.96 -31.01
C ASN A 563 -32.84 18.71 -29.86
N ARG A 564 -31.98 17.68 -29.96
CA ARG A 564 -30.91 17.46 -28.98
C ARG A 564 -29.94 18.63 -28.98
N GLN A 565 -29.46 19.04 -30.14
CA GLN A 565 -28.60 20.20 -30.33
C GLN A 565 -29.25 21.49 -29.80
N ALA A 566 -30.53 21.74 -30.10
CA ALA A 566 -31.26 22.91 -29.61
C ALA A 566 -31.39 22.95 -28.08
N LEU A 567 -31.61 21.81 -27.41
CA LEU A 567 -31.62 21.77 -25.95
C LEU A 567 -30.23 22.08 -25.37
N ARG A 568 -29.17 21.50 -25.95
CA ARG A 568 -27.80 21.73 -25.47
C ARG A 568 -27.40 23.20 -25.66
N GLU A 569 -27.73 23.77 -26.81
CA GLU A 569 -27.53 25.18 -27.10
C GLU A 569 -28.29 26.07 -26.12
N LEU A 570 -29.56 25.77 -25.82
CA LEU A 570 -30.35 26.50 -24.82
C LEU A 570 -29.65 26.53 -23.45
N LEU A 571 -29.16 25.38 -22.98
CA LEU A 571 -28.48 25.26 -21.68
C LEU A 571 -27.15 26.04 -21.67
N PHE A 572 -26.32 25.90 -22.71
CA PHE A 572 -25.00 26.50 -22.74
C PHE A 572 -25.04 28.01 -22.96
N THR A 573 -25.99 28.50 -23.77
CA THR A 573 -26.16 29.93 -24.07
C THR A 573 -27.00 30.68 -23.04
N SER A 574 -27.41 30.02 -21.94
CA SER A 574 -28.22 30.63 -20.89
C SER A 574 -27.47 31.79 -20.19
N PRO A 575 -27.95 33.05 -20.31
CA PRO A 575 -27.23 34.20 -19.76
C PRO A 575 -27.06 34.11 -18.24
N GLY A 576 -25.82 34.25 -17.77
CA GLY A 576 -25.49 34.23 -16.34
C GLY A 576 -25.47 32.84 -15.67
N ALA A 577 -25.76 31.76 -16.41
CA ALA A 577 -25.73 30.40 -15.84
C ALA A 577 -24.32 29.83 -15.74
N LEU A 578 -23.49 30.03 -16.78
CA LEU A 578 -22.12 29.50 -16.87
C LEU A 578 -21.19 29.91 -15.71
N PRO A 579 -21.26 31.12 -15.12
CA PRO A 579 -20.49 31.45 -13.91
C PRO A 579 -20.73 30.53 -12.72
N CYS A 580 -21.91 29.90 -12.62
CA CYS A 580 -22.26 28.92 -11.58
C CYS A 580 -21.72 27.51 -11.90
N LEU A 581 -21.17 27.31 -13.09
CA LEU A 581 -20.70 26.02 -13.58
C LEU A 581 -19.18 26.05 -13.74
N SER A 582 -18.52 25.03 -13.22
CA SER A 582 -17.09 24.80 -13.42
C SER A 582 -16.84 23.80 -14.56
N GLY A 583 -17.80 22.92 -14.85
CA GLY A 583 -17.74 22.02 -15.98
C GLY A 583 -19.10 21.57 -16.50
N VAL A 584 -19.11 21.03 -17.72
CA VAL A 584 -20.27 20.34 -18.32
C VAL A 584 -19.84 18.96 -18.80
N ILE A 585 -20.53 17.91 -18.38
CA ILE A 585 -20.34 16.56 -18.93
C ILE A 585 -21.20 16.47 -20.19
N LEU A 586 -20.58 16.11 -21.31
CA LEU A 586 -21.20 15.95 -22.62
C LEU A 586 -21.31 14.48 -23.00
N PHE A 587 -22.29 14.18 -23.84
CA PHE A 587 -22.32 12.94 -24.61
C PHE A 587 -21.45 13.10 -25.87
N GLU A 588 -20.98 12.00 -26.45
CA GLU A 588 -20.07 12.01 -27.60
C GLU A 588 -20.63 12.80 -28.79
N GLU A 589 -21.93 12.66 -29.08
CA GLU A 589 -22.60 13.46 -30.11
C GLU A 589 -22.43 14.97 -29.85
N THR A 590 -22.70 15.42 -28.61
CA THR A 590 -22.64 16.84 -28.24
C THR A 590 -21.23 17.40 -28.20
N LEU A 591 -20.21 16.57 -27.95
CA LEU A 591 -18.81 17.00 -27.97
C LEU A 591 -18.39 17.55 -29.34
N TYR A 592 -18.95 17.01 -30.42
CA TYR A 592 -18.66 17.42 -31.80
C TYR A 592 -19.75 18.29 -32.43
N GLN A 593 -20.82 18.61 -31.69
CA GLN A 593 -21.88 19.51 -32.14
C GLN A 593 -21.47 20.98 -32.04
N LYS A 594 -22.22 21.81 -32.77
CA LYS A 594 -22.03 23.25 -32.90
C LYS A 594 -23.31 23.98 -32.50
N THR A 595 -23.17 25.25 -32.13
CA THR A 595 -24.29 26.19 -32.02
C THR A 595 -24.91 26.43 -33.39
N SER A 596 -26.10 27.03 -33.41
CA SER A 596 -26.77 27.48 -34.63
C SER A 596 -25.92 28.47 -35.45
N ASP A 597 -25.05 29.24 -34.79
CA ASP A 597 -24.07 30.14 -35.43
C ASP A 597 -22.78 29.43 -35.92
N GLY A 598 -22.73 28.10 -35.84
CA GLY A 598 -21.62 27.28 -36.36
C GLY A 598 -20.42 27.13 -35.42
N LYS A 599 -20.49 27.63 -34.19
CA LYS A 599 -19.41 27.55 -33.21
C LYS A 599 -19.43 26.21 -32.46
N PRO A 600 -18.31 25.46 -32.35
CA PRO A 600 -18.26 24.24 -31.54
C PRO A 600 -18.66 24.50 -30.08
N PHE A 601 -19.48 23.62 -29.49
CA PHE A 601 -19.91 23.79 -28.09
C PHE A 601 -18.73 23.79 -27.12
N VAL A 602 -17.71 22.99 -27.39
CA VAL A 602 -16.47 22.92 -26.59
C VAL A 602 -15.79 24.29 -26.53
N GLU A 603 -15.59 24.93 -27.68
CA GLU A 603 -14.97 26.26 -27.75
C GLU A 603 -15.82 27.30 -27.02
N PHE A 604 -17.15 27.25 -27.20
CA PHE A 604 -18.07 28.15 -26.50
C PHE A 604 -17.98 28.01 -24.97
N LEU A 605 -17.95 26.78 -24.45
CA LEU A 605 -17.82 26.52 -23.02
C LEU A 605 -16.47 27.01 -22.47
N GLN A 606 -15.37 26.72 -23.19
CA GLN A 606 -14.02 27.11 -22.77
C GLN A 606 -13.84 28.63 -22.69
N GLU A 607 -14.34 29.38 -23.67
CA GLU A 607 -14.29 30.86 -23.66
C GLU A 607 -15.06 31.47 -22.48
N ASN A 608 -16.11 30.80 -22.03
CA ASN A 608 -16.91 31.22 -20.89
C ASN A 608 -16.42 30.60 -19.57
N GLY A 609 -15.21 30.04 -19.55
CA GLY A 609 -14.58 29.51 -18.34
C GLY A 609 -15.21 28.24 -17.80
N VAL A 610 -15.89 27.45 -18.64
CA VAL A 610 -16.48 26.18 -18.25
C VAL A 610 -15.73 25.04 -18.93
N ILE A 611 -15.27 24.08 -18.13
CA ILE A 611 -14.48 22.97 -18.65
C ILE A 611 -15.40 21.95 -19.34
N PRO A 612 -15.12 21.52 -20.59
CA PRO A 612 -15.84 20.42 -21.21
C PRO A 612 -15.37 19.06 -20.65
N GLY A 613 -16.31 18.19 -20.34
CA GLY A 613 -16.08 16.81 -19.95
C GLY A 613 -16.86 15.83 -20.80
N ILE A 614 -16.50 14.56 -20.76
CA ILE A 614 -17.06 13.53 -21.65
C ILE A 614 -17.47 12.28 -20.87
N LYS A 615 -18.66 11.74 -21.15
CA LYS A 615 -19.05 10.40 -20.71
C LYS A 615 -18.34 9.36 -21.56
N VAL A 616 -17.61 8.43 -20.92
CA VAL A 616 -16.82 7.43 -21.66
C VAL A 616 -17.21 5.99 -21.38
N ASP A 617 -18.02 5.72 -20.35
CA ASP A 617 -18.62 4.40 -20.15
C ASP A 617 -19.58 4.05 -21.30
N LYS A 618 -19.73 2.74 -21.56
CA LYS A 618 -20.64 2.19 -22.57
C LYS A 618 -21.88 1.55 -21.92
N GLY A 619 -22.28 2.04 -20.74
CA GLY A 619 -23.41 1.52 -19.97
C GLY A 619 -23.08 0.28 -19.13
N VAL A 620 -24.13 -0.25 -18.50
CA VAL A 620 -24.05 -1.38 -17.56
C VAL A 620 -24.45 -2.69 -18.22
N VAL A 621 -23.91 -3.79 -17.71
CA VAL A 621 -24.24 -5.17 -18.07
C VAL A 621 -24.44 -6.00 -16.81
N ASP A 622 -25.30 -7.01 -16.87
CA ASP A 622 -25.61 -7.86 -15.73
C ASP A 622 -24.43 -8.77 -15.35
N LEU A 623 -24.20 -8.91 -14.05
CA LEU A 623 -23.24 -9.87 -13.49
C LEU A 623 -23.91 -11.24 -13.32
N ALA A 624 -23.47 -12.22 -14.10
CA ALA A 624 -23.97 -13.59 -14.01
C ALA A 624 -23.77 -14.17 -12.59
N GLY A 625 -24.76 -14.90 -12.09
CA GLY A 625 -24.73 -15.47 -10.74
C GLY A 625 -25.07 -14.48 -9.63
N THR A 626 -25.40 -13.23 -9.97
CA THR A 626 -25.94 -12.24 -9.02
C THR A 626 -27.43 -12.05 -9.23
N ASN A 627 -28.11 -11.50 -8.22
CA ASN A 627 -29.52 -11.16 -8.33
C ASN A 627 -29.65 -9.79 -9.01
N GLY A 628 -29.48 -9.72 -10.33
CA GLY A 628 -29.65 -8.49 -11.12
C GLY A 628 -28.74 -7.33 -10.71
N GLU A 629 -27.51 -7.63 -10.29
CA GLU A 629 -26.46 -6.63 -10.08
C GLU A 629 -25.68 -6.44 -11.36
N THR A 630 -25.00 -5.31 -11.49
CA THR A 630 -24.35 -4.93 -12.74
C THR A 630 -22.87 -4.62 -12.58
N THR A 631 -22.12 -4.76 -13.67
CA THR A 631 -20.81 -4.11 -13.88
C THR A 631 -20.90 -3.16 -15.07
N THR A 632 -19.89 -2.32 -15.26
CA THR A 632 -19.90 -1.29 -16.31
C THR A 632 -18.88 -1.60 -17.39
N GLN A 633 -19.27 -1.46 -18.65
CA GLN A 633 -18.41 -1.72 -19.81
C GLN A 633 -17.84 -0.44 -20.42
N GLY A 634 -16.78 -0.58 -21.24
CA GLY A 634 -16.19 0.53 -21.99
C GLY A 634 -14.68 0.69 -21.89
N LEU A 635 -13.97 -0.23 -21.23
CA LEU A 635 -12.50 -0.20 -21.09
C LEU A 635 -11.79 -0.47 -22.41
N ASP A 636 -12.40 -1.26 -23.30
CA ASP A 636 -11.84 -1.58 -24.60
C ASP A 636 -11.66 -0.30 -25.44
N SER A 637 -10.42 -0.11 -25.91
CA SER A 637 -9.98 1.07 -26.65
C SER A 637 -10.18 2.41 -25.93
N LEU A 638 -10.38 2.41 -24.60
CA LEU A 638 -10.63 3.62 -23.83
C LEU A 638 -9.49 4.63 -23.94
N GLY A 639 -8.23 4.17 -23.94
CA GLY A 639 -7.06 5.05 -24.07
C GLY A 639 -7.07 5.84 -25.38
N ALA A 640 -7.31 5.18 -26.52
CA ALA A 640 -7.42 5.83 -27.82
C ALA A 640 -8.58 6.83 -27.86
N ARG A 641 -9.75 6.47 -27.30
CA ARG A 641 -10.89 7.39 -27.20
C ARG A 641 -10.57 8.61 -26.33
N CYS A 642 -9.91 8.43 -25.19
CA CYS A 642 -9.50 9.53 -24.33
C CYS A 642 -8.56 10.51 -25.04
N GLN A 643 -7.64 10.02 -25.87
CA GLN A 643 -6.74 10.87 -26.67
C GLN A 643 -7.53 11.73 -27.67
N GLU A 644 -8.50 11.15 -28.36
CA GLU A 644 -9.35 11.89 -29.29
C GLU A 644 -10.24 12.91 -28.56
N TYR A 645 -10.83 12.54 -27.43
CA TYR A 645 -11.62 13.49 -26.63
C TYR A 645 -10.79 14.63 -26.05
N TYR A 646 -9.55 14.34 -25.63
CA TYR A 646 -8.62 15.37 -25.17
C TYR A 646 -8.28 16.36 -26.30
N LYS A 647 -8.03 15.87 -27.52
CA LYS A 647 -7.83 16.69 -28.73
C LYS A 647 -9.06 17.50 -29.07
N ALA A 648 -10.25 16.92 -28.90
CA ALA A 648 -11.54 17.61 -29.10
C ALA A 648 -11.85 18.65 -28.00
N GLY A 649 -11.01 18.78 -26.97
CA GLY A 649 -11.08 19.84 -25.95
C GLY A 649 -11.69 19.42 -24.61
N ALA A 650 -12.04 18.14 -24.43
CA ALA A 650 -12.41 17.63 -23.11
C ALA A 650 -11.20 17.63 -22.16
N ARG A 651 -11.44 17.87 -20.87
CA ARG A 651 -10.41 17.83 -19.81
C ARG A 651 -10.77 16.99 -18.60
N PHE A 652 -11.99 16.47 -18.56
CA PHE A 652 -12.39 15.47 -17.58
C PHE A 652 -13.32 14.44 -18.22
N ALA A 653 -13.43 13.28 -17.59
CA ALA A 653 -14.27 12.20 -18.05
C ALA A 653 -15.24 11.78 -16.94
N LYS A 654 -16.28 11.04 -17.31
CA LYS A 654 -17.24 10.44 -16.38
C LYS A 654 -17.43 8.96 -16.70
N TRP A 655 -17.46 8.14 -15.65
CA TRP A 655 -17.79 6.72 -15.72
C TRP A 655 -18.71 6.32 -14.58
N ARG A 656 -19.92 5.86 -14.91
CA ARG A 656 -20.94 5.49 -13.94
C ARG A 656 -20.96 3.98 -13.67
N ALA A 657 -20.67 3.60 -12.44
CA ALA A 657 -20.96 2.28 -11.88
C ALA A 657 -22.27 2.31 -11.09
N VAL A 658 -23.00 1.18 -11.09
CA VAL A 658 -24.32 1.08 -10.46
C VAL A 658 -24.34 -0.09 -9.49
N LEU A 659 -24.70 0.21 -8.25
CA LEU A 659 -24.86 -0.75 -7.17
C LEU A 659 -26.25 -0.58 -6.57
N LYS A 660 -26.82 -1.65 -6.04
CA LYS A 660 -28.17 -1.62 -5.45
C LYS A 660 -28.17 -2.16 -4.03
N ILE A 661 -29.12 -1.70 -3.24
CA ILE A 661 -29.35 -2.17 -1.89
C ILE A 661 -30.52 -3.14 -1.92
N GLY A 662 -30.30 -4.35 -1.43
CA GLY A 662 -31.35 -5.35 -1.28
C GLY A 662 -31.11 -6.23 -0.05
N ALA A 663 -31.72 -7.42 -0.05
CA ALA A 663 -31.56 -8.36 1.06
C ALA A 663 -30.13 -8.92 1.10
N THR A 664 -29.59 -9.23 -0.08
CA THR A 664 -28.24 -9.78 -0.28
C THR A 664 -27.31 -8.84 -1.03
N GLU A 665 -27.85 -7.74 -1.56
CA GLU A 665 -27.13 -6.75 -2.38
C GLU A 665 -26.73 -5.49 -1.57
N PRO A 666 -25.59 -4.85 -1.90
CA PRO A 666 -24.66 -5.25 -2.96
C PRO A 666 -23.79 -6.43 -2.53
N SER A 667 -23.63 -7.41 -3.40
CA SER A 667 -22.74 -8.54 -3.17
C SER A 667 -21.28 -8.12 -3.24
N GLU A 668 -20.41 -8.89 -2.61
CA GLU A 668 -18.96 -8.68 -2.70
C GLU A 668 -18.48 -8.66 -4.15
N LEU A 669 -19.04 -9.51 -5.02
CA LEU A 669 -18.69 -9.53 -6.44
C LEU A 669 -19.05 -8.20 -7.12
N SER A 670 -20.26 -7.68 -6.90
CA SER A 670 -20.67 -6.40 -7.47
C SER A 670 -19.78 -5.24 -7.00
N ILE A 671 -19.44 -5.21 -5.71
CA ILE A 671 -18.55 -4.19 -5.15
C ILE A 671 -17.17 -4.24 -5.80
N GLN A 672 -16.56 -5.43 -5.85
CA GLN A 672 -15.20 -5.60 -6.38
C GLN A 672 -15.10 -5.32 -7.88
N GLU A 673 -16.05 -5.79 -8.68
CA GLU A 673 -16.05 -5.56 -10.13
C GLU A 673 -16.22 -4.07 -10.48
N ASN A 674 -17.14 -3.38 -9.81
CA ASN A 674 -17.33 -1.95 -10.03
C ASN A 674 -16.13 -1.12 -9.52
N ALA A 675 -15.56 -1.46 -8.36
CA ALA A 675 -14.39 -0.77 -7.83
C ALA A 675 -13.16 -0.92 -8.77
N LYS A 676 -12.88 -2.13 -9.24
CA LYS A 676 -11.79 -2.38 -10.21
C LYS A 676 -12.06 -1.70 -11.56
N GLY A 677 -13.30 -1.77 -12.05
CA GLY A 677 -13.70 -1.09 -13.29
C GLY A 677 -13.45 0.42 -13.23
N LEU A 678 -13.88 1.06 -12.14
CA LEU A 678 -13.64 2.48 -11.89
C LEU A 678 -12.14 2.81 -11.77
N ALA A 679 -11.35 1.98 -11.09
CA ALA A 679 -9.92 2.21 -10.94
C ALA A 679 -9.14 2.09 -12.26
N ARG A 680 -9.46 1.08 -13.07
CA ARG A 680 -8.90 0.92 -14.43
C ARG A 680 -9.30 2.08 -15.35
N TYR A 681 -10.56 2.50 -15.29
CA TYR A 681 -11.02 3.68 -16.02
C TYR A 681 -10.23 4.93 -15.60
N ALA A 682 -10.05 5.15 -14.29
CA ALA A 682 -9.42 6.35 -13.76
C ALA A 682 -7.96 6.48 -14.21
N ILE A 683 -7.17 5.40 -14.11
CA ILE A 683 -5.77 5.44 -14.52
C ILE A 683 -5.61 5.69 -16.03
N ILE A 684 -6.45 5.07 -16.87
CA ILE A 684 -6.43 5.29 -18.34
C ILE A 684 -6.79 6.74 -18.67
N CYS A 685 -7.74 7.35 -17.96
CA CYS A 685 -8.06 8.77 -18.15
C CYS A 685 -6.87 9.67 -17.80
N GLN A 686 -6.20 9.42 -16.67
CA GLN A 686 -5.06 10.22 -16.22
C GLN A 686 -3.86 10.12 -17.16
N GLU A 687 -3.57 8.92 -17.70
CA GLU A 687 -2.53 8.72 -18.73
C GLU A 687 -2.76 9.59 -19.98
N ASN A 688 -4.04 9.90 -20.27
CA ASN A 688 -4.46 10.63 -21.46
C ASN A 688 -4.93 12.07 -21.17
N GLY A 689 -4.68 12.59 -19.97
CA GLY A 689 -4.88 14.00 -19.63
C GLY A 689 -6.31 14.39 -19.25
N LEU A 690 -7.18 13.40 -18.97
CA LEU A 690 -8.54 13.64 -18.51
C LEU A 690 -8.65 13.36 -17.00
N VAL A 691 -9.17 14.31 -16.24
CA VAL A 691 -9.54 14.09 -14.82
C VAL A 691 -10.70 13.09 -14.76
N PRO A 692 -10.56 11.92 -14.11
CA PRO A 692 -11.66 10.98 -13.98
C PRO A 692 -12.62 11.40 -12.85
N ILE A 693 -13.91 11.53 -13.19
CA ILE A 693 -15.00 11.54 -12.22
C ILE A 693 -15.38 10.09 -11.94
N VAL A 694 -15.07 9.63 -10.73
CA VAL A 694 -15.36 8.28 -10.24
C VAL A 694 -16.78 8.28 -9.68
N GLU A 695 -17.72 7.61 -10.35
CA GLU A 695 -19.16 7.60 -9.99
C GLU A 695 -19.63 6.20 -9.57
N PRO A 696 -19.44 5.80 -8.30
CA PRO A 696 -20.05 4.59 -7.74
C PRO A 696 -21.45 4.93 -7.19
N GLU A 697 -22.47 4.89 -8.04
CA GLU A 697 -23.84 5.21 -7.63
C GLU A 697 -24.48 4.02 -6.91
N VAL A 698 -24.77 4.18 -5.62
CA VAL A 698 -25.66 3.30 -4.88
C VAL A 698 -27.10 3.78 -5.08
N LEU A 699 -27.93 2.94 -5.71
CA LEU A 699 -29.32 3.24 -6.02
C LEU A 699 -30.17 3.36 -4.75
N THR A 700 -31.15 4.26 -4.80
CA THR A 700 -32.11 4.49 -3.71
C THR A 700 -33.27 3.51 -3.72
N ASP A 701 -33.41 2.63 -4.71
CA ASP A 701 -34.54 1.70 -4.81
C ASP A 701 -34.69 0.82 -3.55
N GLY A 702 -35.92 0.71 -3.03
CA GLY A 702 -36.30 -0.20 -1.94
C GLY A 702 -36.71 0.50 -0.64
N SER A 703 -36.92 -0.29 0.41
CA SER A 703 -37.47 0.15 1.72
C SER A 703 -36.42 0.22 2.83
N HIS A 704 -35.14 0.35 2.47
CA HIS A 704 -34.06 0.43 3.44
C HIS A 704 -34.05 1.79 4.17
N ASP A 705 -33.54 1.81 5.40
CA ASP A 705 -33.37 3.04 6.15
C ASP A 705 -32.06 3.77 5.77
N ILE A 706 -31.91 5.00 6.24
CA ILE A 706 -30.71 5.80 5.95
C ILE A 706 -29.42 5.17 6.53
N LYS A 707 -29.52 4.41 7.63
CA LYS A 707 -28.39 3.74 8.26
C LYS A 707 -27.84 2.64 7.37
N LYS A 708 -28.72 1.86 6.73
CA LYS A 708 -28.33 0.85 5.75
C LYS A 708 -27.68 1.49 4.52
N CYS A 709 -28.23 2.60 4.02
CA CYS A 709 -27.62 3.36 2.94
C CYS A 709 -26.20 3.85 3.33
N ALA A 710 -26.02 4.36 4.55
CA ALA A 710 -24.73 4.80 5.06
C ALA A 710 -23.71 3.65 5.10
N ALA A 711 -24.09 2.51 5.69
CA ALA A 711 -23.21 1.34 5.80
C ALA A 711 -22.78 0.80 4.43
N VAL A 712 -23.71 0.72 3.47
CA VAL A 712 -23.40 0.30 2.11
C VAL A 712 -22.49 1.33 1.42
N THR A 713 -22.80 2.62 1.54
CA THR A 713 -21.97 3.69 0.94
C THR A 713 -20.54 3.65 1.49
N GLU A 714 -20.36 3.48 2.80
CA GLU A 714 -19.04 3.35 3.41
C GLU A 714 -18.28 2.12 2.88
N THR A 715 -18.97 0.98 2.76
CA THR A 715 -18.37 -0.26 2.26
C THR A 715 -17.91 -0.12 0.81
N VAL A 716 -18.76 0.46 -0.04
CA VAL A 716 -18.49 0.69 -1.46
C VAL A 716 -17.35 1.68 -1.65
N LEU A 717 -17.39 2.83 -0.96
CA LEU A 717 -16.34 3.84 -1.09
C LEU A 717 -14.99 3.34 -0.57
N SER A 718 -14.96 2.56 0.53
CA SER A 718 -13.73 1.93 1.00
C SER A 718 -13.12 1.01 -0.05
N ALA A 719 -13.94 0.19 -0.72
CA ALA A 719 -13.47 -0.69 -1.79
C ALA A 719 -12.98 0.11 -3.01
N VAL A 720 -13.70 1.18 -3.40
CA VAL A 720 -13.31 2.06 -4.51
C VAL A 720 -11.97 2.72 -4.25
N TYR A 721 -11.76 3.34 -3.08
CA TYR A 721 -10.47 4.00 -2.80
C TYR A 721 -9.31 3.03 -2.63
N LYS A 722 -9.57 1.81 -2.11
CA LYS A 722 -8.57 0.74 -2.13
C LYS A 722 -8.18 0.38 -3.56
N ALA A 723 -9.15 0.17 -4.46
CA ALA A 723 -8.89 -0.14 -5.86
C ALA A 723 -8.17 1.02 -6.58
N LEU A 724 -8.56 2.27 -6.35
CA LEU A 724 -7.86 3.43 -6.91
C LEU A 724 -6.39 3.46 -6.47
N ASN A 725 -6.10 3.15 -5.20
CA ASN A 725 -4.74 3.07 -4.70
C ASN A 725 -3.94 1.91 -5.32
N ASP A 726 -4.55 0.73 -5.44
CA ASP A 726 -3.94 -0.46 -6.08
C ASP A 726 -3.58 -0.23 -7.55
N HIS A 727 -4.33 0.64 -8.23
CA HIS A 727 -4.09 1.06 -9.60
C HIS A 727 -3.23 2.33 -9.72
N HIS A 728 -2.63 2.78 -8.63
CA HIS A 728 -1.72 3.93 -8.57
C HIS A 728 -2.36 5.24 -9.08
N VAL A 729 -3.67 5.41 -8.91
CA VAL A 729 -4.39 6.62 -9.36
C VAL A 729 -3.98 7.83 -8.50
N LEU A 730 -3.67 8.95 -9.16
CA LEU A 730 -3.34 10.23 -8.52
C LEU A 730 -4.62 10.89 -7.99
N LEU A 731 -4.91 10.77 -6.69
CA LEU A 731 -6.16 11.24 -6.09
C LEU A 731 -6.39 12.75 -6.24
N GLU A 732 -5.32 13.56 -6.18
CA GLU A 732 -5.35 15.01 -6.38
C GLU A 732 -5.84 15.41 -7.78
N GLY A 733 -5.72 14.51 -8.74
CA GLY A 733 -6.22 14.64 -10.11
C GLY A 733 -7.49 13.85 -10.38
N THR A 734 -8.32 13.56 -9.36
CA THR A 734 -9.62 12.89 -9.48
C THR A 734 -10.77 13.73 -8.90
N LEU A 735 -12.00 13.33 -9.16
CA LEU A 735 -13.19 13.81 -8.46
C LEU A 735 -14.08 12.61 -8.10
N LEU A 736 -14.81 12.68 -6.99
CA LEU A 736 -15.77 11.66 -6.60
C LEU A 736 -17.20 12.15 -6.88
N LYS A 737 -18.02 11.33 -7.52
CA LYS A 737 -19.45 11.56 -7.74
C LYS A 737 -20.27 10.46 -7.06
N PRO A 738 -20.49 10.54 -5.73
CA PRO A 738 -21.26 9.54 -5.02
C PRO A 738 -22.73 9.93 -4.98
N ASN A 739 -23.59 8.97 -4.62
CA ASN A 739 -24.92 9.26 -4.12
C ASN A 739 -24.84 10.02 -2.77
N MET A 740 -25.85 10.85 -2.49
CA MET A 740 -26.10 11.28 -1.11
C MET A 740 -26.64 10.09 -0.31
N VAL A 741 -26.37 10.07 0.99
CA VAL A 741 -26.88 9.01 1.88
C VAL A 741 -28.31 9.34 2.25
N THR A 742 -29.26 8.59 1.70
CA THR A 742 -30.70 8.84 1.84
C THR A 742 -31.44 7.54 2.19
N PRO A 743 -32.63 7.61 2.81
CA PRO A 743 -33.51 6.45 2.91
C PRO A 743 -33.88 5.92 1.52
N GLY A 744 -34.27 4.66 1.45
CA GLY A 744 -34.78 4.06 0.23
C GLY A 744 -36.03 4.77 -0.30
N SER A 745 -36.31 4.62 -1.60
CA SER A 745 -37.44 5.27 -2.30
C SER A 745 -38.80 4.96 -1.69
N ASP A 746 -38.93 3.78 -1.06
CA ASP A 746 -40.16 3.29 -0.45
C ASP A 746 -40.23 3.61 1.06
N SER A 747 -39.18 4.23 1.60
CA SER A 747 -39.06 4.67 3.00
C SER A 747 -39.53 6.11 3.17
N ALA A 748 -39.86 6.48 4.42
CA ALA A 748 -40.18 7.87 4.73
C ALA A 748 -38.99 8.80 4.46
N LYS A 749 -39.26 9.94 3.82
CA LYS A 749 -38.27 11.01 3.65
C LYS A 749 -37.82 11.54 5.02
N VAL A 750 -36.57 11.98 5.10
CA VAL A 750 -35.98 12.58 6.30
C VAL A 750 -35.54 14.01 6.01
N ALA A 751 -35.30 14.77 7.06
CA ALA A 751 -34.87 16.16 6.94
C ALA A 751 -33.47 16.29 6.29
N PRO A 752 -33.19 17.39 5.56
CA PRO A 752 -31.89 17.63 4.93
C PRO A 752 -30.70 17.58 5.89
N GLU A 753 -30.90 17.99 7.15
CA GLU A 753 -29.87 17.96 8.19
C GLU A 753 -29.43 16.53 8.52
N VAL A 754 -30.38 15.58 8.51
CA VAL A 754 -30.10 14.16 8.74
C VAL A 754 -29.34 13.57 7.55
N ILE A 755 -29.76 13.89 6.32
CA ILE A 755 -29.04 13.48 5.10
C ILE A 755 -27.61 14.02 5.13
N ALA A 756 -27.45 15.29 5.53
CA ALA A 756 -26.16 15.93 5.61
C ALA A 756 -25.23 15.25 6.60
N GLU A 757 -25.72 14.95 7.81
CA GLU A 757 -24.93 14.27 8.85
C GLU A 757 -24.45 12.90 8.39
N TYR A 758 -25.36 12.04 7.90
CA TYR A 758 -25.00 10.70 7.44
C TYR A 758 -24.07 10.73 6.22
N THR A 759 -24.32 11.64 5.27
CA THR A 759 -23.49 11.75 4.06
C THR A 759 -22.08 12.21 4.40
N VAL A 760 -21.92 13.30 5.15
CA VAL A 760 -20.59 13.83 5.50
C VAL A 760 -19.82 12.84 6.38
N ASN A 761 -20.49 12.14 7.31
CA ASN A 761 -19.84 11.11 8.12
C ASN A 761 -19.34 9.92 7.29
N ALA A 762 -20.15 9.41 6.36
CA ALA A 762 -19.74 8.33 5.47
C ALA A 762 -18.49 8.72 4.66
N LEU A 763 -18.48 9.93 4.08
CA LEU A 763 -17.35 10.44 3.32
C LEU A 763 -16.08 10.59 4.18
N ARG A 764 -16.20 11.14 5.40
CA ARG A 764 -15.08 11.28 6.33
C ARG A 764 -14.44 9.95 6.76
N ARG A 765 -15.20 8.87 6.73
CA ARG A 765 -14.71 7.52 7.08
C ARG A 765 -13.96 6.85 5.95
N THR A 766 -14.16 7.27 4.69
CA THR A 766 -13.70 6.50 3.53
C THR A 766 -12.90 7.28 2.51
N VAL A 767 -13.15 8.58 2.35
CA VAL A 767 -12.51 9.40 1.31
C VAL A 767 -11.18 9.95 1.86
N PRO A 768 -10.05 9.84 1.14
CA PRO A 768 -8.80 10.49 1.53
C PRO A 768 -8.83 12.01 1.30
N PRO A 769 -8.22 12.84 2.19
CA PRO A 769 -8.14 14.30 2.05
C PRO A 769 -7.52 14.83 0.74
N ALA A 770 -6.75 14.00 0.03
CA ALA A 770 -6.10 14.37 -1.24
C ALA A 770 -7.08 14.66 -2.38
N VAL A 771 -8.29 14.09 -2.35
CA VAL A 771 -9.31 14.33 -3.38
C VAL A 771 -9.76 15.80 -3.34
N PRO A 772 -9.72 16.58 -4.43
CA PRO A 772 -10.02 18.01 -4.34
C PRO A 772 -11.51 18.32 -4.11
N GLY A 773 -12.43 17.49 -4.62
CA GLY A 773 -13.86 17.77 -4.53
C GLY A 773 -14.76 16.56 -4.73
N ILE A 774 -15.94 16.66 -4.14
CA ILE A 774 -17.03 15.68 -4.20
C ILE A 774 -18.21 16.35 -4.89
N VAL A 775 -18.58 15.83 -6.06
CA VAL A 775 -19.55 16.41 -6.99
C VAL A 775 -20.80 15.53 -7.01
N PHE A 776 -21.70 15.67 -6.04
CA PHE A 776 -22.82 14.74 -5.83
C PHE A 776 -23.71 14.57 -7.06
N LEU A 777 -24.14 13.32 -7.31
CA LEU A 777 -25.27 13.05 -8.20
C LEU A 777 -26.60 13.36 -7.48
N SER A 778 -27.61 13.80 -8.22
CA SER A 778 -28.93 14.07 -7.64
C SER A 778 -29.77 12.81 -7.42
N GLY A 779 -29.46 11.72 -8.15
CA GLY A 779 -30.27 10.51 -8.14
C GLY A 779 -31.72 10.82 -8.53
N GLY A 780 -32.69 10.29 -7.78
CA GLY A 780 -34.13 10.55 -7.95
C GLY A 780 -34.68 11.74 -7.18
N GLN A 781 -33.84 12.53 -6.52
CA GLN A 781 -34.28 13.70 -5.75
C GLN A 781 -34.92 14.77 -6.65
N SER A 782 -35.87 15.52 -6.08
CA SER A 782 -36.39 16.72 -6.73
C SER A 782 -35.31 17.80 -6.90
N GLU A 783 -35.55 18.79 -7.76
CA GLU A 783 -34.60 19.90 -7.95
C GLU A 783 -34.37 20.65 -6.62
N GLU A 784 -35.44 20.88 -5.86
CA GLU A 784 -35.38 21.57 -4.56
C GLU A 784 -34.72 20.73 -3.47
N GLU A 785 -35.06 19.44 -3.38
CA GLU A 785 -34.48 18.51 -2.40
C GLU A 785 -32.96 18.35 -2.58
N ALA A 786 -32.50 18.22 -3.83
CA ALA A 786 -31.07 18.13 -4.13
C ALA A 786 -30.31 19.39 -3.68
N THR A 787 -30.89 20.58 -3.91
CA THR A 787 -30.31 21.86 -3.46
C THR A 787 -30.31 21.98 -1.93
N GLN A 788 -31.42 21.62 -1.27
CA GLN A 788 -31.54 21.70 0.19
C GLN A 788 -30.57 20.75 0.90
N ASN A 789 -30.44 19.52 0.42
CA ASN A 789 -29.50 18.53 0.97
C ASN A 789 -28.04 18.98 0.80
N LEU A 790 -27.68 19.50 -0.38
CA LEU A 790 -26.35 20.06 -0.62
C LEU A 790 -26.05 21.26 0.29
N ASN A 791 -27.03 22.13 0.49
CA ASN A 791 -26.90 23.27 1.38
C ASN A 791 -26.71 22.85 2.84
N ALA A 792 -27.49 21.88 3.31
CA ALA A 792 -27.36 21.34 4.66
C ALA A 792 -25.97 20.72 4.90
N MET A 793 -25.42 19.99 3.93
CA MET A 793 -24.06 19.45 4.00
C MET A 793 -23.00 20.53 4.16
N ASN A 794 -23.13 21.64 3.43
CA ASN A 794 -22.18 22.74 3.51
C ASN A 794 -22.34 23.61 4.77
N LYS A 795 -23.54 23.66 5.36
CA LYS A 795 -23.80 24.31 6.67
C LYS A 795 -23.32 23.51 7.88
N LEU A 796 -23.19 22.20 7.75
CA LEU A 796 -22.85 21.30 8.86
C LEU A 796 -21.48 21.66 9.46
N ASP A 797 -21.41 21.87 10.77
CA ASP A 797 -20.17 22.22 11.48
C ASP A 797 -19.29 20.99 11.76
N LEU A 798 -18.79 20.39 10.69
CA LEU A 798 -17.82 19.30 10.70
C LEU A 798 -16.69 19.64 9.74
N LEU A 799 -15.46 19.23 10.08
CA LEU A 799 -14.33 19.26 9.16
C LEU A 799 -14.66 18.52 7.85
N LYS A 800 -14.56 19.24 6.73
CA LYS A 800 -14.75 18.75 5.36
C LYS A 800 -13.47 19.10 4.59
N PRO A 801 -12.52 18.17 4.44
CA PRO A 801 -11.24 18.47 3.78
C PRO A 801 -11.35 18.59 2.24
N TRP A 802 -12.57 18.50 1.70
CA TRP A 802 -12.91 18.56 0.27
C TRP A 802 -13.98 19.60 0.02
N THR A 803 -14.05 20.15 -1.19
CA THR A 803 -15.23 20.92 -1.62
C THR A 803 -16.41 19.98 -1.83
N LEU A 804 -17.56 20.26 -1.21
CA LEU A 804 -18.83 19.57 -1.47
C LEU A 804 -19.67 20.39 -2.45
N THR A 805 -19.87 19.86 -3.66
CA THR A 805 -20.61 20.52 -4.74
C THR A 805 -21.48 19.52 -5.51
N PHE A 806 -22.04 19.91 -6.66
CA PHE A 806 -23.00 19.14 -7.45
C PHE A 806 -22.44 18.69 -8.81
N SER A 807 -22.91 17.55 -9.28
CA SER A 807 -22.91 17.12 -10.69
C SER A 807 -24.30 16.64 -11.06
N PHE A 808 -25.17 17.61 -11.40
CA PHE A 808 -26.61 17.38 -11.54
C PHE A 808 -27.05 17.37 -13.00
N GLY A 809 -27.85 16.36 -13.34
CA GLY A 809 -28.57 16.26 -14.62
C GLY A 809 -30.02 16.68 -14.41
N ARG A 810 -30.86 15.73 -13.99
CA ARG A 810 -32.29 15.95 -13.72
C ARG A 810 -32.55 17.15 -12.80
N ALA A 811 -31.83 17.25 -11.68
CA ALA A 811 -32.01 18.32 -10.70
C ALA A 811 -31.65 19.75 -11.19
N LEU A 812 -31.04 19.88 -12.37
CA LEU A 812 -30.79 21.18 -13.02
C LEU A 812 -31.64 21.40 -14.28
N GLN A 813 -32.18 20.33 -14.87
CA GLN A 813 -32.78 20.38 -16.21
C GLN A 813 -34.29 20.17 -16.22
N GLN A 814 -34.91 19.60 -15.18
CA GLN A 814 -36.31 19.16 -15.27
C GLN A 814 -37.26 20.34 -15.50
N SER A 815 -37.19 21.39 -14.69
CA SER A 815 -38.06 22.55 -14.83
C SER A 815 -37.77 23.32 -16.13
N THR A 816 -36.49 23.37 -16.53
CA THR A 816 -36.05 23.94 -17.82
C THR A 816 -36.68 23.21 -19.01
N LEU A 817 -36.67 21.86 -19.00
CA LEU A 817 -37.29 21.03 -20.03
C LEU A 817 -38.79 21.29 -20.13
N LYS A 818 -39.50 21.31 -18.99
CA LYS A 818 -40.93 21.62 -18.92
C LYS A 818 -41.23 23.03 -19.45
N ALA A 819 -40.41 24.01 -19.07
CA ALA A 819 -40.58 25.39 -19.50
C ALA A 819 -40.32 25.56 -21.01
N TRP A 820 -39.37 24.82 -21.56
CA TRP A 820 -39.02 24.85 -22.98
C TRP A 820 -40.10 24.20 -23.85
N GLY A 821 -40.49 22.95 -23.54
CA GLY A 821 -41.50 22.21 -24.30
C GLY A 821 -41.18 22.02 -25.79
N GLY A 822 -39.90 22.10 -26.18
CA GLY A 822 -39.44 21.99 -27.57
C GLY A 822 -39.74 23.21 -28.46
N LYS A 823 -40.20 24.32 -27.89
CA LYS A 823 -40.66 25.49 -28.64
C LYS A 823 -39.64 26.62 -28.60
N LYS A 824 -39.34 27.23 -29.76
CA LYS A 824 -38.32 28.30 -29.87
C LYS A 824 -38.74 29.56 -29.10
N GLU A 825 -40.02 29.89 -29.09
CA GLU A 825 -40.58 31.03 -28.35
C GLU A 825 -40.42 30.91 -26.82
N ASN A 826 -40.21 29.70 -26.30
CA ASN A 826 -40.04 29.44 -24.87
C ASN A 826 -38.59 29.45 -24.39
N VAL A 827 -37.61 29.63 -25.29
CA VAL A 827 -36.17 29.55 -24.97
C VAL A 827 -35.81 30.51 -23.83
N ALA A 828 -36.17 31.78 -23.93
CA ALA A 828 -35.83 32.78 -22.91
C ALA A 828 -36.43 32.44 -21.53
N LYS A 829 -37.67 31.92 -21.50
CA LYS A 829 -38.33 31.47 -20.27
C LYS A 829 -37.59 30.28 -19.65
N ALA A 830 -37.23 29.30 -20.47
CA ALA A 830 -36.49 28.11 -20.02
C ALA A 830 -35.09 28.47 -19.53
N GLN A 831 -34.37 29.38 -20.20
CA GLN A 831 -33.06 29.86 -19.75
C GLN A 831 -33.15 30.58 -18.39
N ALA A 832 -34.21 31.36 -18.16
CA ALA A 832 -34.45 31.99 -16.86
C ALA A 832 -34.68 30.94 -15.75
N THR A 833 -35.49 29.90 -16.02
CA THR A 833 -35.69 28.78 -15.08
C THR A 833 -34.38 28.03 -14.80
N PHE A 834 -33.57 27.78 -15.83
CA PHE A 834 -32.27 27.15 -15.68
C PHE A 834 -31.33 27.97 -14.79
N LEU A 835 -31.25 29.28 -15.03
CA LEU A 835 -30.45 30.20 -14.23
C LEU A 835 -30.83 30.17 -12.74
N VAL A 836 -32.13 30.12 -12.43
CA VAL A 836 -32.62 30.03 -11.05
C VAL A 836 -32.05 28.78 -10.35
N ARG A 837 -32.04 27.62 -11.02
CA ARG A 837 -31.48 26.39 -10.46
C ARG A 837 -29.95 26.40 -10.41
N CYS A 838 -29.27 27.00 -11.39
CA CYS A 838 -27.82 27.19 -11.33
C CYS A 838 -27.41 28.05 -10.13
N LYS A 839 -28.09 29.17 -9.89
CA LYS A 839 -27.82 30.04 -8.73
C LYS A 839 -28.14 29.37 -7.41
N ALA A 840 -29.30 28.70 -7.31
CA ALA A 840 -29.71 28.00 -6.10
C ALA A 840 -28.66 26.95 -5.68
N ASN A 841 -28.17 26.15 -6.63
CA ASN A 841 -27.14 25.16 -6.35
C ASN A 841 -25.77 25.79 -6.09
N SER A 842 -25.41 26.89 -6.76
CA SER A 842 -24.22 27.68 -6.46
C SER A 842 -24.22 28.16 -5.00
N ASP A 843 -25.32 28.77 -4.55
CA ASP A 843 -25.49 29.20 -3.16
C ASP A 843 -25.48 28.04 -2.16
N ALA A 844 -26.02 26.87 -2.55
CA ALA A 844 -25.99 25.66 -1.74
C ALA A 844 -24.57 25.13 -1.51
N THR A 845 -23.66 25.28 -2.48
CA THR A 845 -22.23 24.93 -2.26
C THR A 845 -21.56 25.80 -1.19
N LEU A 846 -22.10 27.00 -0.94
CA LEU A 846 -21.58 27.95 0.04
C LEU A 846 -22.34 27.87 1.37
N GLY A 847 -23.33 26.98 1.49
CA GLY A 847 -24.22 26.92 2.66
C GLY A 847 -25.10 28.17 2.81
N LYS A 848 -25.35 28.91 1.72
CA LYS A 848 -26.09 30.19 1.74
C LYS A 848 -27.48 30.11 1.12
N TYR A 849 -27.89 28.94 0.62
CA TYR A 849 -29.20 28.78 0.04
C TYR A 849 -30.30 28.89 1.12
N ILE A 850 -31.37 29.62 0.79
CA ILE A 850 -32.56 29.82 1.62
C ILE A 850 -33.74 29.19 0.87
N ALA A 851 -34.32 28.14 1.45
CA ALA A 851 -35.44 27.40 0.87
C ALA A 851 -36.66 28.31 0.66
N GLY A 852 -37.37 28.12 -0.46
CA GLY A 852 -38.61 28.83 -0.77
C GLY A 852 -38.45 30.20 -1.43
N ALA A 853 -37.23 30.72 -1.61
CA ALA A 853 -37.00 32.01 -2.27
C ALA A 853 -37.35 32.04 -3.77
N SER A 854 -37.48 30.86 -4.43
CA SER A 854 -37.69 30.73 -5.88
C SER A 854 -39.13 30.42 -6.32
N GLY A 855 -40.08 30.17 -5.41
CA GLY A 855 -41.52 30.09 -5.69
C GLY A 855 -42.03 29.05 -6.71
N ASP A 856 -41.17 28.19 -7.27
CA ASP A 856 -41.54 27.28 -8.37
C ASP A 856 -42.02 25.91 -7.85
N SER A 857 -43.33 25.66 -7.89
CA SER A 857 -43.93 24.40 -7.44
C SER A 857 -43.46 23.19 -8.25
N ALA A 858 -43.03 23.39 -9.51
CA ALA A 858 -42.52 22.32 -10.37
C ALA A 858 -41.17 21.75 -9.88
N ALA A 859 -40.39 22.56 -9.15
CA ALA A 859 -39.08 22.17 -8.62
C ALA A 859 -39.17 21.17 -7.45
N SER A 860 -40.35 21.02 -6.84
CA SER A 860 -40.59 20.12 -5.69
C SER A 860 -41.07 18.72 -6.08
N GLU A 861 -41.33 18.47 -7.38
CA GLU A 861 -41.78 17.16 -7.85
C GLU A 861 -40.65 16.10 -7.78
N SER A 862 -40.98 14.89 -7.30
CA SER A 862 -40.04 13.77 -7.26
C SER A 862 -39.58 13.39 -8.68
N LEU A 863 -38.27 13.17 -8.84
CA LEU A 863 -37.67 12.78 -10.13
C LEU A 863 -37.29 11.29 -10.17
N PHE A 864 -37.69 10.52 -9.16
CA PHE A 864 -37.38 9.11 -9.03
C PHE A 864 -38.08 8.29 -10.13
N VAL A 865 -37.34 7.33 -10.69
CA VAL A 865 -37.86 6.32 -11.61
C VAL A 865 -37.26 4.99 -11.18
N LYS A 866 -38.11 4.02 -10.86
CA LYS A 866 -37.68 2.70 -10.39
C LYS A 866 -36.83 1.99 -11.45
N GLY A 867 -35.67 1.46 -11.06
CA GLY A 867 -34.77 0.76 -11.97
C GLY A 867 -34.24 1.61 -13.12
N TYR A 868 -34.08 2.92 -12.92
CA TYR A 868 -33.62 3.83 -13.97
C TYR A 868 -32.21 3.47 -14.47
N SER A 869 -32.12 3.08 -15.75
CA SER A 869 -30.88 2.88 -16.46
C SER A 869 -30.74 3.91 -17.59
N TYR A 870 -29.54 4.48 -17.73
CA TYR A 870 -29.20 5.52 -18.71
C TYR A 870 -29.12 4.95 -20.12
#